data_AF-A0A7S1VKE3-F1
#
_entry.id   AF-A0A7S1VKE3-F1
#
_cell.length_a   1.000
_cell.length_b   1.000
_cell.length_c   1.000
_cell.angle_alpha   90.00
_cell.angle_beta   90.00
_cell.angle_gamma   90.00
#
_symmetry.space_group_name_H-M   'P 1'
#
loop_
_entity.id
_entity.type
_entity.pdbx_description
1 polymer ?
#
loop_
_entity_poly.entity_id
_entity_poly.type
_entity_poly.pdbx_seq_one_letter_code
_entity_poly.pdbx_strand_id
1 'polypeptide(L)'
;MNIQNTRLREALIRLREQTALEKIDTTKQLREAEKDATKGRDLSEKVNKLQEQKSSLEEQVTDLKEMVEQGSAFEAMIEDLSDRVLELEDVNVTLQATVRELEDGQDLAAELEEVQADELKALMRDVEGRDSVIRNLEEAIKMQRRREEDFQRTVAQYRNSVETLQQEKTELMTLQQGGEGEKNDLLVTSQKALARAAQLVADAASARKRAAQTAFIEVEAQVLRHLVTRLESVMPTSAVAAESAAIKGEMLLCEIVSKASKTLHGVGEIFTKTVRGATSELLQVKEVSPPGTEPFAIPDASAQAVETMLHQSRFAQSTVDASSKLIRILAFGQWPDVVQPGKSAEIGSVLVHSLGSLNATTTLTLKLLKEEGVLSPHQSNLGAFQQSLSSVLGEVEGALSLDGTPLVDTQWQPPGWNLLRSASSAKYYCLGASAAVSSVVAQTDVTQASSGSEQVTKEVLAAFKLPIGKFDQIVAQVLNVSSRLGLLDTTDDRLMKNLELLVTDWNTQSSNLFSKVEELFESKTKCSASIIEQCCAQADATQRSIGAVASALRAADAKVSQEAHGGHPLSAEVADPWKAISALSQRVRSVDGDVDDVNFVQRAHIVEARLSEAIDNEPKLVSATMKIGSLEKHLSSRSKEIAMQNARLSELERVLAKNNTQVSLRPKTVDVSSAEEVNSLKQEIRVLTEAMEVLQSQTDEYEAEIRMLKDPKSPMGRKSGTPRKGGSVFDYTATQRGRKEDPFGGASLSSIAALEAALFRPALEHTRANASRWKAQSMAKAMADLPPLNIVGFGSDESKVGDPDDASNPVPELATATKQLWMARTNISVINLSDTSKPAREQLHQSLLPPLA
;
A
#
# COMPACT_ATOMS: atom_id res chain seq x y z
N MET A 1 -121.43 107.94 104.04
CA MET A 1 -121.19 108.36 102.64
C MET A 1 -119.73 108.66 102.28
N ASN A 2 -118.79 109.00 103.20
CA ASN A 2 -117.38 109.28 102.82
C ASN A 2 -116.39 108.09 102.90
N ILE A 3 -116.74 106.96 103.54
CA ILE A 3 -115.83 105.80 103.71
C ILE A 3 -115.90 104.80 102.53
N GLN A 4 -116.99 104.77 101.76
CA GLN A 4 -117.11 103.90 100.58
C GLN A 4 -116.34 104.44 99.36
N ASN A 5 -116.22 105.77 99.23
CA ASN A 5 -115.53 106.39 98.10
C ASN A 5 -113.99 106.23 98.14
N THR A 6 -113.38 106.08 99.31
CA THR A 6 -111.93 105.83 99.42
C THR A 6 -111.58 104.38 99.10
N ARG A 7 -112.40 103.41 99.55
CA ARG A 7 -112.23 101.99 99.22
C ARG A 7 -112.33 101.70 97.72
N LEU A 8 -113.21 102.39 96.99
CA LEU A 8 -113.33 102.24 95.54
C LEU A 8 -112.10 102.77 94.78
N ARG A 9 -111.49 103.86 95.23
CA ARG A 9 -110.26 104.39 94.61
C ARG A 9 -109.05 103.48 94.87
N GLU A 10 -108.93 102.92 96.07
CA GLU A 10 -107.85 101.98 96.40
C GLU A 10 -107.99 100.67 95.62
N ALA A 11 -109.21 100.18 95.41
CA ALA A 11 -109.48 99.00 94.57
C ALA A 11 -109.13 99.26 93.09
N LEU A 12 -109.44 100.45 92.56
CA LEU A 12 -109.11 100.84 91.18
C LEU A 12 -107.59 100.95 90.94
N ILE A 13 -106.82 101.41 91.93
CA ILE A 13 -105.35 101.47 91.82
C ILE A 13 -104.75 100.07 91.81
N ARG A 14 -105.20 99.17 92.69
CA ARG A 14 -104.75 97.77 92.68
C ARG A 14 -105.08 97.05 91.37
N LEU A 15 -106.26 97.29 90.80
CA LEU A 15 -106.66 96.66 89.54
C LEU A 15 -105.85 97.20 88.35
N ARG A 16 -105.46 98.48 88.38
CA ARG A 16 -104.54 99.09 87.40
C ARG A 16 -103.12 98.55 87.53
N GLU A 17 -102.62 98.35 88.75
CA GLU A 17 -101.30 97.76 88.99
C GLU A 17 -101.25 96.29 88.58
N GLN A 18 -102.30 95.52 88.88
CA GLN A 18 -102.41 94.12 88.46
C GLN A 18 -102.47 93.99 86.93
N THR A 19 -103.26 94.82 86.25
CA THR A 19 -103.30 94.83 84.77
C THR A 19 -102.00 95.33 84.13
N ALA A 20 -101.25 96.21 84.80
CA ALA A 20 -99.93 96.63 84.32
C ALA A 20 -98.90 95.50 84.43
N LEU A 21 -98.91 94.73 85.52
CA LEU A 21 -98.05 93.56 85.72
C LEU A 21 -98.38 92.43 84.74
N GLU A 22 -99.67 92.09 84.57
CA GLU A 22 -100.10 91.09 83.59
C GLU A 22 -99.71 91.46 82.15
N LYS A 23 -99.77 92.76 81.79
CA LYS A 23 -99.27 93.24 80.50
C LYS A 23 -97.74 93.09 80.37
N ILE A 24 -96.98 93.38 81.42
CA ILE A 24 -95.52 93.20 81.38
C ILE A 24 -95.17 91.72 81.22
N ASP A 25 -95.83 90.81 81.94
CA ASP A 25 -95.54 89.38 81.86
C ASP A 25 -95.96 88.78 80.51
N THR A 26 -97.12 89.17 79.97
CA THR A 26 -97.54 88.74 78.63
C THR A 26 -96.62 89.26 77.52
N THR A 27 -96.11 90.50 77.64
CA THR A 27 -95.11 91.02 76.68
C THR A 27 -93.74 90.33 76.77
N LYS A 28 -93.34 89.84 77.95
CA LYS A 28 -92.13 89.02 78.09
C LYS A 28 -92.30 87.64 77.43
N GLN A 29 -93.42 86.97 77.68
CA GLN A 29 -93.73 85.68 77.04
C GLN A 29 -93.82 85.81 75.51
N LEU A 30 -94.38 86.92 75.01
CA LEU A 30 -94.42 87.21 73.57
C LEU A 30 -93.00 87.32 72.99
N ARG A 31 -92.08 88.03 73.66
CA ARG A 31 -90.70 88.18 73.21
C ARG A 31 -89.89 86.88 73.26
N GLU A 32 -90.11 86.04 74.27
CA GLU A 32 -89.47 84.73 74.32
C GLU A 32 -89.99 83.81 73.20
N ALA A 33 -91.30 83.79 72.97
CA ALA A 33 -91.90 83.05 71.86
C ALA A 33 -91.42 83.55 70.49
N GLU A 34 -91.30 84.86 70.29
CA GLU A 34 -90.75 85.46 69.06
C GLU A 34 -89.28 85.05 68.85
N LYS A 35 -88.46 85.06 69.91
CA LYS A 35 -87.05 84.67 69.85
C LYS A 35 -86.88 83.18 69.52
N ASP A 36 -87.74 82.32 70.05
CA ASP A 36 -87.68 80.90 69.76
C ASP A 36 -88.24 80.58 68.35
N ALA A 37 -89.23 81.35 67.87
CA ALA A 37 -89.67 81.29 66.48
C ALA A 37 -88.56 81.69 65.49
N THR A 38 -87.76 82.73 65.81
CA THR A 38 -86.61 83.10 64.95
C THR A 38 -85.52 82.04 64.95
N LYS A 39 -85.19 81.46 66.11
CA LYS A 39 -84.21 80.35 66.16
C LYS A 39 -84.71 79.11 65.42
N GLY A 40 -85.99 78.79 65.53
CA GLY A 40 -86.61 77.69 64.79
C GLY A 40 -86.53 77.90 63.28
N ARG A 41 -86.74 79.14 62.82
CA ARG A 41 -86.57 79.52 61.42
C ARG A 41 -85.12 79.37 60.96
N ASP A 42 -84.15 79.88 61.72
CA ASP A 42 -82.72 79.78 61.40
C ASP A 42 -82.23 78.32 61.34
N LEU A 43 -82.72 77.48 62.26
CA LEU A 43 -82.43 76.04 62.25
C LEU A 43 -83.05 75.34 61.05
N SER A 44 -84.31 75.67 60.70
CA SER A 44 -84.95 75.13 59.50
C SER A 44 -84.21 75.54 58.22
N GLU A 45 -83.72 76.77 58.14
CA GLU A 45 -82.90 77.22 56.99
C GLU A 45 -81.57 76.48 56.91
N LYS A 46 -80.91 76.20 58.04
CA LYS A 46 -79.69 75.39 58.06
C LYS A 46 -79.95 73.93 57.68
N VAL A 47 -81.05 73.35 58.14
CA VAL A 47 -81.45 71.99 57.76
C VAL A 47 -81.70 71.91 56.27
N ASN A 48 -82.42 72.87 55.69
CA ASN A 48 -82.65 72.91 54.24
C ASN A 48 -81.34 73.05 53.45
N LYS A 49 -80.42 73.93 53.88
CA LYS A 49 -79.10 74.08 53.25
C LYS A 49 -78.26 72.81 53.32
N LEU A 50 -78.23 72.14 54.48
CA LEU A 50 -77.51 70.88 54.63
C LEU A 50 -78.16 69.76 53.81
N GLN A 51 -79.48 69.78 53.64
CA GLN A 51 -80.20 68.80 52.83
C GLN A 51 -79.97 69.02 51.33
N GLU A 52 -79.91 70.27 50.87
CA GLU A 52 -79.48 70.62 49.50
C GLU A 52 -78.03 70.20 49.25
N GLN A 53 -77.12 70.50 50.17
CA GLN A 53 -75.72 70.07 50.05
C GLN A 53 -75.58 68.56 50.05
N LYS A 54 -76.34 67.87 50.90
CA LYS A 54 -76.37 66.41 50.94
C LYS A 54 -76.87 65.84 49.61
N SER A 55 -77.97 66.38 49.07
CA SER A 55 -78.50 65.97 47.77
C SER A 55 -77.50 66.19 46.64
N SER A 56 -76.81 67.34 46.62
CA SER A 56 -75.81 67.65 45.61
C SER A 56 -74.57 66.76 45.71
N LEU A 57 -74.10 66.44 46.92
CA LEU A 57 -73.01 65.50 47.12
C LEU A 57 -73.42 64.07 46.78
N GLU A 58 -74.67 63.69 47.06
CA GLU A 58 -75.21 62.39 46.66
C GLU A 58 -75.25 62.26 45.12
N GLU A 59 -75.64 63.31 44.40
CA GLU A 59 -75.61 63.38 42.93
C GLU A 59 -74.18 63.30 42.37
N GLN A 60 -73.23 64.04 42.95
CA GLN A 60 -71.82 63.94 42.55
C GLN A 60 -71.24 62.54 42.80
N VAL A 61 -71.66 61.88 43.88
CA VAL A 61 -71.24 60.50 44.17
C VAL A 61 -71.87 59.52 43.19
N THR A 62 -73.12 59.74 42.75
CA THR A 62 -73.70 58.91 41.69
C THR A 62 -72.97 59.10 40.37
N ASP A 63 -72.65 60.33 39.98
CA ASP A 63 -71.92 60.62 38.74
C ASP A 63 -70.50 60.02 38.76
N LEU A 64 -69.79 60.13 39.90
CA LEU A 64 -68.48 59.51 40.07
C LEU A 64 -68.56 57.98 40.00
N LYS A 65 -69.62 57.37 40.53
CA LYS A 65 -69.83 55.93 40.41
C LYS A 65 -70.08 55.51 38.97
N GLU A 66 -70.92 56.24 38.24
CA GLU A 66 -71.15 55.97 36.81
C GLU A 66 -69.86 56.13 35.99
N MET A 67 -69.03 57.15 36.28
CA MET A 67 -67.73 57.30 35.63
C MET A 67 -66.76 56.16 35.99
N VAL A 68 -66.78 55.64 37.21
CA VAL A 68 -65.97 54.48 37.61
C VAL A 68 -66.47 53.20 36.94
N GLU A 69 -67.79 53.00 36.82
CA GLU A 69 -68.37 51.86 36.10
C GLU A 69 -68.09 51.93 34.59
N GLN A 70 -68.11 53.12 33.99
CA GLN A 70 -67.66 53.31 32.61
C GLN A 70 -66.14 53.09 32.49
N GLY A 71 -65.36 53.54 33.47
CA GLY A 71 -63.93 53.30 33.57
C GLY A 71 -63.57 51.82 33.62
N SER A 72 -64.31 51.02 34.41
CA SER A 72 -64.09 49.58 34.48
C SER A 72 -64.49 48.86 33.19
N ALA A 73 -65.52 49.34 32.47
CA ALA A 73 -65.86 48.82 31.15
C ALA A 73 -64.77 49.13 30.10
N PHE A 74 -64.15 50.31 30.16
CA PHE A 74 -62.99 50.63 29.33
C PHE A 74 -61.76 49.80 29.70
N GLU A 75 -61.54 49.55 30.99
CA GLU A 75 -60.46 48.68 31.46
C GLU A 75 -60.60 47.26 30.90
N ALA A 76 -61.79 46.67 30.95
CA ALA A 76 -62.06 45.36 30.35
C ALA A 76 -61.83 45.37 28.82
N MET A 77 -62.24 46.42 28.12
CA MET A 77 -61.97 46.55 26.68
C MET A 77 -60.47 46.72 26.37
N ILE A 78 -59.74 47.44 27.23
CA ILE A 78 -58.29 47.61 27.11
C ILE A 78 -57.58 46.27 27.37
N GLU A 79 -58.05 45.47 28.32
CA GLU A 79 -57.55 44.12 28.58
C GLU A 79 -57.74 43.23 27.35
N ASP A 80 -58.96 43.16 26.80
CA ASP A 80 -59.26 42.41 25.56
C ASP A 80 -58.40 42.86 24.37
N LEU A 81 -58.20 44.18 24.20
CA LEU A 81 -57.34 44.75 23.16
C LEU A 81 -55.87 44.41 23.40
N SER A 82 -55.41 44.41 24.66
CA SER A 82 -54.03 44.09 25.02
C SER A 82 -53.74 42.61 24.77
N ASP A 83 -54.66 41.72 25.14
CA ASP A 83 -54.59 40.29 24.84
C ASP A 83 -54.53 40.08 23.33
N ARG A 84 -55.38 40.79 22.57
CA ARG A 84 -55.38 40.68 21.11
C ARG A 84 -54.09 41.20 20.48
N VAL A 85 -53.50 42.26 21.02
CA VAL A 85 -52.21 42.77 20.57
C VAL A 85 -51.12 41.74 20.84
N LEU A 86 -51.10 41.14 22.03
CA LEU A 86 -50.12 40.11 22.39
C LEU A 86 -50.25 38.88 21.49
N GLU A 87 -51.47 38.40 21.22
CA GLU A 87 -51.71 37.33 20.25
C GLU A 87 -51.19 37.67 18.84
N LEU A 88 -51.44 38.90 18.37
CA LEU A 88 -50.98 39.34 17.06
C LEU A 88 -49.46 39.50 17.01
N GLU A 89 -48.82 39.91 18.11
CA GLU A 89 -47.36 39.95 18.24
C GLU A 89 -46.76 38.54 18.20
N ASP A 90 -47.35 37.57 18.92
CA ASP A 90 -46.93 36.17 18.87
C ASP A 90 -47.08 35.58 17.45
N VAL A 91 -48.20 35.87 16.78
CA VAL A 91 -48.41 35.48 15.37
C VAL A 91 -47.38 36.18 14.46
N ASN A 92 -47.02 37.44 14.73
CA ASN A 92 -46.00 38.13 13.96
C ASN A 92 -44.61 37.52 14.17
N VAL A 93 -44.25 37.19 15.40
CA VAL A 93 -42.98 36.52 15.73
C VAL A 93 -42.89 35.15 15.05
N THR A 94 -43.97 34.36 15.11
CA THR A 94 -44.00 33.06 14.43
C THR A 94 -43.95 33.21 12.91
N LEU A 95 -44.68 34.15 12.31
CA LEU A 95 -44.58 34.44 10.88
C LEU A 95 -43.17 34.89 10.49
N GLN A 96 -42.54 35.77 11.27
CA GLN A 96 -41.15 36.18 11.03
C GLN A 96 -40.17 35.01 11.12
N ALA A 97 -40.39 34.06 12.04
CA ALA A 97 -39.61 32.83 12.10
C ALA A 97 -39.81 31.98 10.84
N THR A 98 -41.05 31.77 10.40
CA THR A 98 -41.32 31.02 9.15
C THR A 98 -40.75 31.70 7.91
N VAL A 99 -40.75 33.04 7.87
CA VAL A 99 -40.14 33.80 6.77
C VAL A 99 -38.63 33.57 6.74
N ARG A 100 -37.94 33.62 7.90
CA ARG A 100 -36.51 33.31 7.97
C ARG A 100 -36.20 31.87 7.56
N GLU A 101 -37.01 30.91 7.99
CA GLU A 101 -36.85 29.51 7.56
C GLU A 101 -37.03 29.34 6.04
N LEU A 102 -37.95 30.09 5.43
CA LEU A 102 -38.14 30.11 3.98
C LEU A 102 -36.98 30.82 3.25
N GLU A 103 -36.43 31.89 3.82
CA GLU A 103 -35.25 32.59 3.29
C GLU A 103 -34.01 31.69 3.36
N ASP A 104 -33.76 31.03 4.49
CA ASP A 104 -32.68 30.04 4.64
C ASP A 104 -32.87 28.86 3.66
N GLY A 105 -34.11 28.42 3.46
CA GLY A 105 -34.46 27.40 2.47
C GLY A 105 -34.23 27.86 1.03
N GLN A 106 -34.45 29.15 0.73
CA GLN A 106 -34.18 29.74 -0.58
C GLN A 106 -32.68 29.87 -0.84
N ASP A 107 -31.89 30.26 0.16
CA ASP A 107 -30.43 30.33 0.06
C ASP A 107 -29.85 28.93 -0.19
N LEU A 108 -30.32 27.93 0.55
CA LEU A 108 -29.92 26.53 0.33
C LEU A 108 -30.32 26.05 -1.09
N ALA A 109 -31.50 26.41 -1.57
CA ALA A 109 -31.91 26.07 -2.94
C ALA A 109 -31.01 26.72 -4.00
N ALA A 110 -30.59 27.98 -3.79
CA ALA A 110 -29.68 28.67 -4.68
C ALA A 110 -28.27 28.05 -4.68
N GLU A 111 -27.75 27.66 -3.51
CA GLU A 111 -26.48 26.94 -3.41
C GLU A 111 -26.54 25.58 -4.12
N LEU A 112 -27.64 24.84 -3.95
CA LEU A 112 -27.86 23.57 -4.66
C LEU A 112 -27.93 23.76 -6.18
N GLU A 113 -28.56 24.84 -6.66
CA GLU A 113 -28.60 25.15 -8.10
C GLU A 113 -27.21 25.50 -8.64
N GLU A 114 -26.39 26.24 -7.88
CA GLU A 114 -25.00 26.53 -8.26
C GLU A 114 -24.17 25.24 -8.35
N VAL A 115 -24.29 24.35 -7.35
CA VAL A 115 -23.61 23.05 -7.35
C VAL A 115 -24.05 22.20 -8.55
N GLN A 116 -25.35 22.11 -8.82
CA GLN A 116 -25.87 21.38 -9.98
C GLN A 116 -25.38 21.97 -11.30
N ALA A 117 -25.34 23.30 -11.42
CA ALA A 117 -24.83 23.97 -12.61
C ALA A 117 -23.33 23.67 -12.85
N ASP A 118 -22.53 23.61 -11.79
CA ASP A 118 -21.11 23.28 -11.88
C ASP A 118 -20.86 21.80 -12.15
N GLU A 119 -21.64 20.90 -11.55
CA GLU A 119 -21.64 19.47 -11.90
C GLU A 119 -22.00 19.25 -13.37
N LEU A 120 -23.02 19.95 -13.87
CA LEU A 120 -23.42 19.87 -15.27
C LEU A 120 -22.30 20.37 -16.19
N LYS A 121 -21.63 21.48 -15.86
CA LYS A 121 -20.45 21.95 -16.61
C LYS A 121 -19.30 20.94 -16.57
N ALA A 122 -19.05 20.29 -15.43
CA ALA A 122 -18.03 19.27 -15.32
C ALA A 122 -18.35 18.06 -16.21
N LEU A 123 -19.60 17.57 -16.17
CA LEU A 123 -20.07 16.49 -17.02
C LEU A 123 -20.00 16.85 -18.51
N MET A 124 -20.31 18.10 -18.89
CA MET A 124 -20.15 18.56 -20.28
C MET A 124 -18.70 18.52 -20.74
N ARG A 125 -17.74 19.00 -19.92
CA ARG A 125 -16.31 18.90 -20.24
C ARG A 125 -15.84 17.45 -20.38
N ASP A 126 -16.34 16.57 -19.53
CA ASP A 126 -16.06 15.13 -19.61
C ASP A 126 -16.60 14.52 -20.91
N VAL A 127 -17.81 14.91 -21.34
CA VAL A 127 -18.40 14.47 -22.61
C VAL A 127 -17.56 14.98 -23.78
N GLU A 128 -17.18 16.26 -23.80
CA GLU A 128 -16.30 16.82 -24.84
C GLU A 128 -14.94 16.11 -24.88
N GLY A 129 -14.37 15.80 -23.70
CA GLY A 129 -13.16 15.01 -23.57
C GLY A 129 -13.32 13.62 -24.17
N ARG A 130 -14.39 12.91 -23.85
CA ARG A 130 -14.71 11.59 -24.42
C ARG A 130 -14.92 11.66 -25.93
N ASP A 131 -15.63 12.66 -26.44
CA ASP A 131 -15.85 12.84 -27.87
C ASP A 131 -14.55 13.10 -28.64
N SER A 132 -13.62 13.86 -28.06
CA SER A 132 -12.29 14.05 -28.64
C SER A 132 -11.51 12.72 -28.74
N VAL A 133 -11.59 11.88 -27.71
CA VAL A 133 -10.97 10.56 -27.68
C VAL A 133 -11.63 9.63 -28.70
N ILE A 134 -12.96 9.63 -28.78
CA ILE A 134 -13.71 8.83 -29.77
C ILE A 134 -13.26 9.20 -31.18
N ARG A 135 -13.18 10.50 -31.52
CA ARG A 135 -12.68 10.94 -32.84
C ARG A 135 -11.26 10.46 -33.12
N ASN A 136 -10.35 10.58 -32.15
CA ASN A 136 -8.97 10.10 -32.31
C ASN A 136 -8.91 8.58 -32.54
N LEU A 137 -9.74 7.81 -31.83
CA LEU A 137 -9.85 6.36 -32.00
C LEU A 137 -10.46 5.99 -33.36
N GLU A 138 -11.48 6.72 -33.81
CA GLU A 138 -12.06 6.53 -35.15
C GLU A 138 -11.04 6.80 -36.26
N GLU A 139 -10.24 7.86 -36.14
CA GLU A 139 -9.14 8.15 -37.07
C GLU A 139 -8.07 7.06 -37.04
N ALA A 140 -7.69 6.58 -35.86
CA ALA A 140 -6.74 5.48 -35.71
C ALA A 140 -7.26 4.18 -36.35
N ILE A 141 -8.54 3.85 -36.16
CA ILE A 141 -9.20 2.70 -36.81
C ILE A 141 -9.19 2.88 -38.32
N LYS A 142 -9.47 4.08 -38.82
CA LYS A 142 -9.45 4.38 -40.26
C LYS A 142 -8.05 4.22 -40.85
N MET A 143 -7.01 4.67 -40.16
CA MET A 143 -5.62 4.44 -40.57
C MET A 143 -5.25 2.97 -40.53
N GLN A 144 -5.68 2.23 -39.51
CA GLN A 144 -5.44 0.80 -39.42
C GLN A 144 -6.10 0.02 -40.56
N ARG A 145 -7.35 0.33 -40.90
CA ARG A 145 -8.04 -0.28 -42.05
C ARG A 145 -7.33 0.00 -43.37
N ARG A 146 -6.82 1.22 -43.59
CA ARG A 146 -5.99 1.52 -44.77
C ARG A 146 -4.72 0.68 -44.83
N ARG A 147 -4.02 0.52 -43.69
CA ARG A 147 -2.84 -0.36 -43.60
C ARG A 147 -3.20 -1.82 -43.91
N GLU A 148 -4.34 -2.29 -43.42
CA GLU A 148 -4.82 -3.65 -43.72
C GLU A 148 -5.15 -3.83 -45.20
N GLU A 149 -5.77 -2.85 -45.85
CA GLU A 149 -6.01 -2.85 -47.30
C GLU A 149 -4.70 -2.88 -48.09
N ASP A 150 -3.70 -2.09 -47.69
CA ASP A 150 -2.38 -2.10 -48.32
C ASP A 150 -1.66 -3.43 -48.10
N PHE A 151 -1.79 -4.04 -46.91
CA PHE A 151 -1.30 -5.40 -46.67
C PHE A 151 -2.03 -6.44 -47.52
N GLN A 152 -3.34 -6.33 -47.71
CA GLN A 152 -4.07 -7.22 -48.61
C GLN A 152 -3.62 -7.06 -50.06
N ARG A 153 -3.36 -5.83 -50.51
CA ARG A 153 -2.79 -5.57 -51.86
C ARG A 153 -1.40 -6.17 -52.02
N THR A 154 -0.51 -5.97 -51.06
CA THR A 154 0.85 -6.56 -51.11
C THR A 154 0.78 -8.08 -51.06
N VAL A 155 -0.07 -8.68 -50.24
CA VAL A 155 -0.30 -10.14 -50.23
C VAL A 155 -0.82 -10.63 -51.57
N ALA A 156 -1.73 -9.90 -52.22
CA ALA A 156 -2.19 -10.23 -53.56
C ALA A 156 -1.06 -10.14 -54.60
N GLN A 157 -0.21 -9.12 -54.53
CA GLN A 157 0.98 -9.01 -55.37
C GLN A 157 1.96 -10.17 -55.13
N TYR A 158 2.19 -10.56 -53.88
CA TYR A 158 3.02 -11.72 -53.54
C TYR A 158 2.40 -13.03 -54.05
N ARG A 159 1.08 -13.20 -53.98
CA ARG A 159 0.39 -14.37 -54.54
C ARG A 159 0.58 -14.44 -56.04
N ASN A 160 0.38 -13.32 -56.74
CA ASN A 160 0.60 -13.25 -58.18
C ASN A 160 2.06 -13.50 -58.53
N SER A 161 3.02 -12.93 -57.79
CA SER A 161 4.45 -13.17 -58.04
C SER A 161 4.85 -14.60 -57.74
N VAL A 162 4.24 -15.24 -56.73
CA VAL A 162 4.47 -16.66 -56.44
C VAL A 162 3.88 -17.51 -57.54
N GLU A 163 2.71 -17.17 -58.06
CA GLU A 163 2.10 -17.87 -59.20
C GLU A 163 2.96 -17.72 -60.46
N THR A 164 3.48 -16.53 -60.76
CA THR A 164 4.42 -16.34 -61.88
C THR A 164 5.72 -17.10 -61.64
N LEU A 165 6.30 -17.06 -60.44
CA LEU A 165 7.50 -17.84 -60.10
C LEU A 165 7.24 -19.34 -60.13
N GLN A 166 6.03 -19.80 -59.84
CA GLN A 166 5.64 -21.19 -59.99
C GLN A 166 5.53 -21.57 -61.47
N GLN A 167 4.95 -20.71 -62.31
CA GLN A 167 4.91 -20.90 -63.76
C GLN A 167 6.33 -20.91 -64.36
N GLU A 168 7.15 -19.91 -64.04
CA GLU A 168 8.56 -19.84 -64.43
C GLU A 168 9.35 -21.04 -63.89
N LYS A 169 9.08 -21.50 -62.65
CA LYS A 169 9.67 -22.73 -62.12
C LYS A 169 9.23 -23.93 -62.95
N THR A 170 7.96 -24.05 -63.33
CA THR A 170 7.51 -25.18 -64.17
C THR A 170 8.15 -25.14 -65.55
N GLU A 171 8.25 -23.95 -66.16
CA GLU A 171 8.92 -23.73 -67.44
C GLU A 171 10.43 -24.00 -67.34
N LEU A 172 11.08 -23.53 -66.27
CA LEU A 172 12.48 -23.82 -65.99
C LEU A 172 12.68 -25.28 -65.64
N MET A 173 11.76 -25.97 -64.97
CA MET A 173 11.80 -27.42 -64.73
C MET A 173 11.72 -28.19 -66.07
N THR A 174 10.93 -27.71 -67.03
CA THR A 174 10.94 -28.27 -68.40
C THR A 174 12.23 -27.95 -69.17
N LEU A 175 12.84 -26.79 -68.92
CA LEU A 175 14.17 -26.42 -69.45
C LEU A 175 15.33 -27.13 -68.71
N GLN A 176 15.09 -27.55 -67.46
CA GLN A 176 16.04 -28.09 -66.47
C GLN A 176 16.32 -29.56 -66.64
N GLN A 177 15.46 -30.29 -67.36
CA GLN A 177 15.82 -31.60 -67.92
C GLN A 177 17.06 -31.51 -68.84
N GLY A 178 17.51 -30.30 -69.23
CA GLY A 178 18.69 -30.07 -70.05
C GLY A 178 20.00 -29.73 -69.32
N GLY A 179 20.07 -29.64 -67.98
CA GLY A 179 21.34 -29.30 -67.33
C GLY A 179 21.32 -29.38 -65.80
N GLU A 180 21.96 -30.41 -65.25
CA GLU A 180 21.86 -30.86 -63.85
C GLU A 180 23.04 -30.42 -62.94
N GLY A 181 24.17 -29.97 -63.50
CA GLY A 181 25.42 -29.79 -62.74
C GLY A 181 25.49 -28.55 -61.82
N GLU A 182 25.10 -27.37 -62.30
CA GLU A 182 25.20 -26.10 -61.55
C GLU A 182 24.00 -25.87 -60.59
N LYS A 183 23.01 -26.77 -60.62
CA LYS A 183 21.74 -26.64 -59.90
C LYS A 183 21.77 -27.08 -58.46
N ASN A 184 22.58 -28.07 -58.12
CA ASN A 184 22.63 -28.59 -56.76
C ASN A 184 23.25 -27.58 -55.79
N ASP A 185 24.24 -26.80 -56.21
CA ASP A 185 24.83 -25.74 -55.38
C ASP A 185 23.89 -24.52 -55.22
N LEU A 186 23.14 -24.16 -56.27
CA LEU A 186 22.12 -23.11 -56.21
C LEU A 186 20.88 -23.52 -55.39
N LEU A 187 20.49 -24.79 -55.41
CA LEU A 187 19.42 -25.33 -54.56
C LEU A 187 19.80 -25.34 -53.08
N VAL A 188 21.02 -25.78 -52.74
CA VAL A 188 21.50 -25.79 -51.35
C VAL A 188 21.64 -24.36 -50.81
N THR A 189 22.15 -23.42 -51.61
CA THR A 189 22.24 -22.00 -51.21
C THR A 189 20.88 -21.33 -51.09
N SER A 190 19.93 -21.64 -51.98
CA SER A 190 18.53 -21.18 -51.90
C SER A 190 17.79 -21.76 -50.69
N GLN A 191 17.97 -23.05 -50.38
CA GLN A 191 17.39 -23.70 -49.21
C GLN A 191 17.94 -23.13 -47.90
N LYS A 192 19.25 -22.80 -47.84
CA LYS A 192 19.88 -22.11 -46.71
C LYS A 192 19.37 -20.68 -46.55
N ALA A 193 19.11 -19.96 -47.65
CA ALA A 193 18.52 -18.63 -47.62
C ALA A 193 17.05 -18.66 -47.13
N LEU A 194 16.27 -19.66 -47.57
CA LEU A 194 14.89 -19.87 -47.10
C LEU A 194 14.84 -20.25 -45.61
N ALA A 195 15.75 -21.13 -45.15
CA ALA A 195 15.86 -21.48 -43.73
C ALA A 195 16.18 -20.24 -42.87
N ARG A 196 17.09 -19.38 -43.33
CA ARG A 196 17.39 -18.09 -42.66
C ARG A 196 16.20 -17.14 -42.68
N ALA A 197 15.47 -17.03 -43.80
CA ALA A 197 14.27 -16.21 -43.88
C ALA A 197 13.18 -16.71 -42.92
N ALA A 198 12.96 -18.03 -42.85
CA ALA A 198 12.04 -18.64 -41.90
C ALA A 198 12.47 -18.40 -40.44
N GLN A 199 13.76 -18.50 -40.15
CA GLN A 199 14.31 -18.19 -38.83
C GLN A 199 14.13 -16.71 -38.46
N LEU A 200 14.40 -15.77 -39.38
CA LEU A 200 14.16 -14.35 -39.16
C LEU A 200 12.67 -14.04 -38.94
N VAL A 201 11.76 -14.74 -39.61
CA VAL A 201 10.32 -14.62 -39.39
C VAL A 201 9.92 -15.19 -38.03
N ALA A 202 10.48 -16.33 -37.62
CA ALA A 202 10.27 -16.92 -36.30
C ALA A 202 10.82 -16.02 -35.17
N ASP A 203 12.01 -15.45 -35.38
CA ASP A 203 12.63 -14.50 -34.45
C ASP A 203 11.81 -13.22 -34.35
N ALA A 204 11.35 -12.66 -35.47
CA ALA A 204 10.46 -11.51 -35.50
C ALA A 204 9.11 -11.81 -34.81
N ALA A 205 8.55 -13.00 -34.99
CA ALA A 205 7.33 -13.42 -34.29
C ALA A 205 7.56 -13.57 -32.78
N SER A 206 8.69 -14.16 -32.38
CA SER A 206 9.09 -14.27 -30.97
C SER A 206 9.33 -12.89 -30.34
N ALA A 207 9.94 -11.96 -31.08
CA ALA A 207 10.16 -10.58 -30.66
C ALA A 207 8.84 -9.83 -30.49
N ARG A 208 7.89 -9.97 -31.43
CA ARG A 208 6.53 -9.42 -31.30
C ARG A 208 5.80 -9.98 -30.09
N LYS A 209 5.92 -11.29 -29.84
CA LYS A 209 5.32 -11.94 -28.65
C LYS A 209 5.93 -11.38 -27.36
N ARG A 210 7.26 -11.22 -27.29
CA ARG A 210 7.93 -10.62 -26.14
C ARG A 210 7.53 -9.16 -25.95
N ALA A 211 7.50 -8.36 -27.02
CA ALA A 211 7.08 -6.96 -27.00
C ALA A 211 5.62 -6.81 -26.52
N ALA A 212 4.72 -7.70 -26.95
CA ALA A 212 3.35 -7.73 -26.46
C ALA A 212 3.30 -8.10 -24.96
N GLN A 213 4.08 -9.11 -24.54
CA GLN A 213 4.18 -9.50 -23.13
C GLN A 213 4.75 -8.38 -22.26
N THR A 214 5.78 -7.67 -22.70
CA THR A 214 6.33 -6.51 -21.97
C THR A 214 5.32 -5.39 -21.89
N ALA A 215 4.59 -5.10 -22.96
CA ALA A 215 3.52 -4.10 -22.94
C ALA A 215 2.39 -4.47 -21.94
N PHE A 216 1.99 -5.75 -21.87
CA PHE A 216 1.03 -6.21 -20.86
C PHE A 216 1.55 -6.01 -19.44
N ILE A 217 2.81 -6.38 -19.18
CA ILE A 217 3.46 -6.23 -17.87
C ILE A 217 3.62 -4.74 -17.51
N GLU A 218 3.94 -3.88 -18.48
CA GLU A 218 4.07 -2.42 -18.26
C GLU A 218 2.73 -1.81 -17.84
N VAL A 219 1.64 -2.16 -18.52
CA VAL A 219 0.30 -1.70 -18.16
C VAL A 219 -0.09 -2.22 -16.77
N GLU A 220 0.13 -3.50 -16.48
CA GLU A 220 -0.15 -4.09 -15.16
C GLU A 220 0.67 -3.41 -14.05
N ALA A 221 1.97 -3.19 -14.27
CA ALA A 221 2.84 -2.50 -13.33
C ALA A 221 2.42 -1.03 -13.12
N GLN A 222 1.96 -0.35 -14.18
CA GLN A 222 1.44 1.02 -14.07
C GLN A 222 0.16 1.06 -13.23
N VAL A 223 -0.79 0.14 -13.47
CA VAL A 223 -2.03 0.04 -12.70
C VAL A 223 -1.73 -0.26 -11.23
N LEU A 224 -0.82 -1.20 -10.95
CA LEU A 224 -0.42 -1.53 -9.58
C LEU A 224 0.26 -0.34 -8.87
N ARG A 225 1.13 0.41 -9.56
CA ARG A 225 1.72 1.63 -9.01
C ARG A 225 0.66 2.66 -8.65
N HIS A 226 -0.28 2.93 -9.57
CA HIS A 226 -1.38 3.86 -9.30
C HIS A 226 -2.25 3.41 -8.14
N LEU A 227 -2.54 2.11 -8.04
CA LEU A 227 -3.28 1.53 -6.93
C LEU A 227 -2.54 1.76 -5.61
N VAL A 228 -1.24 1.45 -5.53
CA VAL A 228 -0.42 1.66 -4.33
C VAL A 228 -0.39 3.14 -3.94
N THR A 229 -0.13 4.06 -4.88
CA THR A 229 -0.11 5.50 -4.60
C THR A 229 -1.47 6.00 -4.09
N ARG A 230 -2.57 5.51 -4.65
CA ARG A 230 -3.91 5.87 -4.18
C ARG A 230 -4.21 5.29 -2.80
N LEU A 231 -3.84 4.03 -2.54
CA LEU A 231 -3.97 3.44 -1.20
C LEU A 231 -3.14 4.19 -0.15
N GLU A 232 -1.89 4.56 -0.46
CA GLU A 232 -1.06 5.39 0.41
C GLU A 232 -1.70 6.76 0.70
N SER A 233 -2.40 7.35 -0.28
CA SER A 233 -3.09 8.64 -0.09
C SER A 233 -4.35 8.58 0.78
N VAL A 234 -4.98 7.40 0.90
CA VAL A 234 -6.18 7.19 1.72
C VAL A 234 -5.82 6.83 3.17
N MET A 235 -4.61 6.34 3.42
CA MET A 235 -4.18 5.98 4.76
C MET A 235 -3.65 7.18 5.56
N PRO A 236 -3.97 7.29 6.87
CA PRO A 236 -3.47 8.37 7.71
C PRO A 236 -1.95 8.28 7.91
N THR A 237 -1.22 9.30 7.44
CA THR A 237 0.24 9.33 7.45
C THR A 237 0.85 9.26 8.86
N SER A 238 0.18 9.84 9.86
CA SER A 238 0.64 9.82 11.26
C SER A 238 0.68 8.40 11.86
N ALA A 239 -0.21 7.51 11.43
CA ALA A 239 -0.29 6.14 11.93
C ALA A 239 0.53 5.15 11.09
N VAL A 240 0.63 5.37 9.78
CA VAL A 240 1.16 4.38 8.82
C VAL A 240 2.55 4.73 8.27
N ALA A 241 3.08 5.94 8.48
CA ALA A 241 4.37 6.33 7.86
C ALA A 241 5.54 5.40 8.23
N ALA A 242 5.66 5.01 9.50
CA ALA A 242 6.71 4.09 9.95
C ALA A 242 6.56 2.69 9.31
N GLU A 243 5.34 2.18 9.23
CA GLU A 243 5.04 0.88 8.60
C GLU A 243 5.21 0.91 7.08
N SER A 244 4.85 2.02 6.42
CA SER A 244 5.09 2.21 4.98
C SER A 244 6.59 2.20 4.68
N ALA A 245 7.41 2.86 5.50
CA ALA A 245 8.86 2.80 5.36
C ALA A 245 9.39 1.37 5.58
N ALA A 246 8.87 0.66 6.59
CA ALA A 246 9.28 -0.72 6.86
C ALA A 246 8.97 -1.66 5.68
N ILE A 247 7.74 -1.61 5.17
CA ILE A 247 7.29 -2.40 4.01
C ILE A 247 8.13 -2.07 2.77
N LYS A 248 8.41 -0.78 2.50
CA LYS A 248 9.26 -0.37 1.39
C LYS A 248 10.67 -0.95 1.50
N GLY A 249 11.24 -1.01 2.69
CA GLY A 249 12.58 -1.58 2.92
C GLY A 249 12.62 -3.09 2.69
N GLU A 250 11.64 -3.81 3.22
CA GLU A 250 11.47 -5.25 2.99
C GLU A 250 11.27 -5.55 1.49
N MET A 251 10.51 -4.72 0.78
CA MET A 251 10.28 -4.87 -0.65
C MET A 251 11.49 -4.54 -1.52
N LEU A 252 12.28 -3.52 -1.16
CA LEU A 252 13.54 -3.23 -1.82
C LEU A 252 14.54 -4.38 -1.66
N LEU A 253 14.57 -5.00 -0.47
CA LEU A 253 15.39 -6.19 -0.24
C LEU A 253 14.95 -7.34 -1.16
N CYS A 254 13.65 -7.61 -1.24
CA CYS A 254 13.09 -8.63 -2.13
C CYS A 254 13.39 -8.34 -3.61
N GLU A 255 13.34 -7.08 -4.03
CA GLU A 255 13.67 -6.65 -5.38
C GLU A 255 15.13 -6.98 -5.72
N ILE A 256 16.07 -6.65 -4.83
CA ILE A 256 17.51 -6.93 -5.03
C ILE A 256 17.77 -8.43 -5.10
N VAL A 257 17.20 -9.22 -4.18
CA VAL A 257 17.34 -10.68 -4.17
C VAL A 257 16.76 -11.28 -5.45
N SER A 258 15.60 -10.80 -5.92
CA SER A 258 14.98 -11.28 -7.15
C SER A 258 15.84 -10.96 -8.38
N LYS A 259 16.40 -9.74 -8.45
CA LYS A 259 17.35 -9.36 -9.52
C LYS A 259 18.59 -10.24 -9.50
N ALA A 260 19.16 -10.47 -8.32
CA ALA A 260 20.32 -11.34 -8.12
C ALA A 260 20.03 -12.81 -8.48
N SER A 261 18.86 -13.33 -8.14
CA SER A 261 18.41 -14.66 -8.57
C SER A 261 18.31 -14.77 -10.09
N LYS A 262 17.79 -13.73 -10.77
CA LYS A 262 17.75 -13.69 -12.24
C LYS A 262 19.13 -13.56 -12.88
N THR A 263 20.08 -12.84 -12.29
CA THR A 263 21.47 -12.80 -12.78
C THR A 263 22.14 -14.15 -12.61
N LEU A 264 22.01 -14.78 -11.44
CA LEU A 264 22.51 -16.12 -11.15
C LEU A 264 21.95 -17.17 -12.13
N HIS A 265 20.65 -17.13 -12.42
CA HIS A 265 20.04 -18.02 -13.41
C HIS A 265 20.61 -17.78 -14.81
N GLY A 266 20.76 -16.52 -15.23
CA GLY A 266 21.36 -16.17 -16.52
C GLY A 266 22.81 -16.64 -16.66
N VAL A 267 23.62 -16.46 -15.62
CA VAL A 267 25.00 -16.97 -15.58
C VAL A 267 25.04 -18.50 -15.62
N GLY A 268 24.13 -19.18 -14.89
CA GLY A 268 24.00 -20.63 -14.95
C GLY A 268 23.60 -21.17 -16.33
N GLU A 269 22.72 -20.47 -17.05
CA GLU A 269 22.38 -20.80 -18.44
C GLU A 269 23.59 -20.67 -19.38
N ILE A 270 24.41 -19.63 -19.20
CA ILE A 270 25.64 -19.45 -20.01
C ILE A 270 26.59 -20.61 -19.76
N PHE A 271 26.88 -20.93 -18.49
CA PHE A 271 27.77 -22.03 -18.14
C PHE A 271 27.30 -23.38 -18.71
N THR A 272 26.03 -23.70 -18.55
CA THR A 272 25.47 -24.96 -19.05
C THR A 272 25.45 -25.04 -20.58
N LYS A 273 25.21 -23.92 -21.28
CA LYS A 273 25.29 -23.85 -22.75
C LYS A 273 26.72 -24.09 -23.24
N THR A 274 27.72 -23.46 -22.63
CA THR A 274 29.13 -23.63 -22.99
C THR A 274 29.60 -25.07 -22.80
N VAL A 275 29.25 -25.71 -21.67
CA VAL A 275 29.60 -27.12 -21.41
C VAL A 275 28.95 -28.06 -22.42
N ARG A 276 27.66 -27.85 -22.72
CA ARG A 276 26.93 -28.67 -23.71
C ARG A 276 27.49 -28.51 -25.13
N GLY A 277 27.84 -27.29 -25.52
CA GLY A 277 28.46 -26.98 -26.80
C GLY A 277 29.78 -27.74 -26.99
N ALA A 278 30.70 -27.60 -26.02
CA ALA A 278 31.98 -28.29 -26.04
C ALA A 278 31.84 -29.82 -26.07
N THR A 279 30.88 -30.37 -25.30
CA THR A 279 30.61 -31.82 -25.29
C THR A 279 30.11 -32.30 -26.65
N SER A 280 29.27 -31.53 -27.33
CA SER A 280 28.77 -31.84 -28.67
C SER A 280 29.87 -31.79 -29.74
N GLU A 281 30.81 -30.86 -29.62
CA GLU A 281 31.97 -30.75 -30.53
C GLU A 281 32.94 -31.92 -30.34
N LEU A 282 33.18 -32.34 -29.10
CA LEU A 282 34.06 -33.47 -28.77
C LEU A 282 33.54 -34.83 -29.23
N LEU A 283 32.22 -35.01 -29.32
CA LEU A 283 31.60 -36.24 -29.85
C LEU A 283 31.87 -36.43 -31.35
N GLN A 284 32.17 -35.37 -32.09
CA GLN A 284 32.45 -35.43 -33.52
C GLN A 284 33.90 -35.86 -33.84
N VAL A 285 34.79 -35.89 -32.83
CA VAL A 285 36.21 -36.22 -32.99
C VAL A 285 36.46 -37.72 -32.71
N LYS A 286 36.63 -38.51 -33.78
CA LYS A 286 36.69 -39.99 -33.73
C LYS A 286 38.03 -40.58 -33.28
N GLU A 287 39.17 -39.93 -33.49
CA GLU A 287 40.48 -40.46 -33.10
C GLU A 287 41.41 -39.36 -32.60
N VAL A 288 41.99 -39.56 -31.43
CA VAL A 288 43.01 -38.65 -30.89
C VAL A 288 44.17 -39.45 -30.31
N SER A 289 45.38 -39.16 -30.78
CA SER A 289 46.64 -39.70 -30.24
C SER A 289 46.84 -39.22 -28.80
N PRO A 290 47.50 -40.00 -27.92
CA PRO A 290 47.74 -39.59 -26.53
C PRO A 290 48.55 -38.29 -26.48
N PRO A 291 48.24 -37.37 -25.55
CA PRO A 291 48.93 -36.10 -25.44
C PRO A 291 50.43 -36.32 -25.15
N GLY A 292 51.29 -35.61 -25.89
CA GLY A 292 52.72 -35.56 -25.59
C GLY A 292 52.99 -34.87 -24.24
N THR A 293 54.12 -35.18 -23.63
CA THR A 293 54.53 -34.66 -22.31
C THR A 293 54.93 -33.18 -22.33
N GLU A 294 54.95 -32.52 -23.50
CA GLU A 294 55.33 -31.12 -23.63
C GLU A 294 54.15 -30.17 -23.41
N PRO A 295 54.35 -29.01 -22.77
CA PRO A 295 53.30 -28.02 -22.56
C PRO A 295 52.87 -27.38 -23.88
N PHE A 296 51.58 -27.50 -24.22
CA PHE A 296 50.99 -26.92 -25.43
C PHE A 296 50.38 -25.53 -25.16
N ALA A 297 50.36 -24.69 -26.20
CA ALA A 297 49.87 -23.32 -26.12
C ALA A 297 48.35 -23.24 -26.37
N ILE A 298 47.64 -22.47 -25.55
CA ILE A 298 46.20 -22.19 -25.73
C ILE A 298 46.07 -20.96 -26.66
N PRO A 299 45.11 -20.95 -27.61
CA PRO A 299 44.80 -19.76 -28.38
C PRO A 299 44.38 -18.57 -27.51
N ASP A 300 44.85 -17.36 -27.82
CA ASP A 300 44.53 -16.14 -27.05
C ASP A 300 43.01 -15.88 -26.93
N ALA A 301 42.24 -16.23 -27.96
CA ALA A 301 40.78 -16.12 -27.95
C ALA A 301 40.14 -17.06 -26.90
N SER A 302 40.62 -18.30 -26.80
CA SER A 302 40.20 -19.25 -25.78
C SER A 302 40.62 -18.77 -24.37
N ALA A 303 41.81 -18.17 -24.22
CA ALA A 303 42.27 -17.63 -22.95
C ALA A 303 41.38 -16.46 -22.44
N GLN A 304 40.96 -15.55 -23.32
CA GLN A 304 40.04 -14.45 -22.98
C GLN A 304 38.64 -14.98 -22.59
N ALA A 305 38.14 -15.98 -23.31
CA ALA A 305 36.86 -16.60 -23.00
C ALA A 305 36.88 -17.32 -21.64
N VAL A 306 37.97 -18.03 -21.33
CA VAL A 306 38.22 -18.63 -20.01
C VAL A 306 38.27 -17.57 -18.90
N GLU A 307 39.02 -16.49 -19.09
CA GLU A 307 39.10 -15.37 -18.12
C GLU A 307 37.72 -14.77 -17.84
N THR A 308 36.88 -14.70 -18.87
CA THR A 308 35.49 -14.24 -18.75
C THR A 308 34.60 -15.21 -17.97
N MET A 309 34.72 -16.53 -18.19
CA MET A 309 33.99 -17.55 -17.41
C MET A 309 34.42 -17.56 -15.94
N LEU A 310 35.71 -17.40 -15.65
CA LEU A 310 36.23 -17.28 -14.28
C LEU A 310 35.70 -16.02 -13.58
N HIS A 311 35.67 -14.89 -14.29
CA HIS A 311 35.09 -13.65 -13.78
C HIS A 311 33.60 -13.79 -13.45
N GLN A 312 32.82 -14.39 -14.35
CA GLN A 312 31.40 -14.70 -14.12
C GLN A 312 31.19 -15.61 -12.90
N SER A 313 32.07 -16.58 -12.68
CA SER A 313 32.03 -17.45 -11.50
C SER A 313 32.24 -16.64 -10.22
N ARG A 314 33.27 -15.78 -10.16
CA ARG A 314 33.55 -14.90 -8.99
C ARG A 314 32.39 -13.93 -8.72
N PHE A 315 31.78 -13.40 -9.78
CA PHE A 315 30.58 -12.58 -9.66
C PHE A 315 29.39 -13.38 -9.12
N ALA A 316 29.17 -14.61 -9.60
CA ALA A 316 28.13 -15.49 -9.08
C ALA A 316 28.34 -15.80 -7.59
N GLN A 317 29.58 -16.05 -7.15
CA GLN A 317 29.88 -16.27 -5.72
C GLN A 317 29.55 -15.05 -4.86
N SER A 318 29.96 -13.86 -5.29
CA SER A 318 29.65 -12.62 -4.58
C SER A 318 28.14 -12.35 -4.55
N THR A 319 27.43 -12.71 -5.61
CA THR A 319 25.97 -12.55 -5.73
C THR A 319 25.22 -13.56 -4.87
N VAL A 320 25.70 -14.81 -4.77
CA VAL A 320 25.17 -15.82 -3.84
C VAL A 320 25.35 -15.36 -2.40
N ASP A 321 26.52 -14.83 -2.05
CA ASP A 321 26.80 -14.30 -0.70
C ASP A 321 25.87 -13.13 -0.35
N ALA A 322 25.76 -12.16 -1.27
CA ALA A 322 24.86 -11.02 -1.14
C ALA A 322 23.40 -11.46 -0.91
N SER A 323 22.88 -12.28 -1.82
CA SER A 323 21.48 -12.74 -1.79
C SER A 323 21.19 -13.54 -0.54
N SER A 324 22.10 -14.43 -0.13
CA SER A 324 21.93 -15.24 1.08
C SER A 324 21.88 -14.37 2.33
N LYS A 325 22.75 -13.36 2.47
CA LYS A 325 22.73 -12.45 3.62
C LYS A 325 21.48 -11.56 3.65
N LEU A 326 21.02 -11.08 2.50
CA LEU A 326 19.76 -10.34 2.40
C LEU A 326 18.56 -11.22 2.78
N ILE A 327 18.49 -12.46 2.29
CA ILE A 327 17.48 -13.45 2.69
C ILE A 327 17.50 -13.70 4.21
N ARG A 328 18.69 -13.75 4.83
CA ARG A 328 18.82 -13.87 6.30
C ARG A 328 18.16 -12.68 7.00
N ILE A 329 18.45 -11.46 6.56
CA ILE A 329 17.88 -10.23 7.15
C ILE A 329 16.35 -10.21 6.99
N LEU A 330 15.85 -10.61 5.82
CA LEU A 330 14.42 -10.72 5.58
C LEU A 330 13.76 -11.77 6.48
N ALA A 331 14.35 -12.96 6.61
CA ALA A 331 13.85 -14.01 7.51
C ALA A 331 13.89 -13.58 8.98
N PHE A 332 14.95 -12.88 9.41
CA PHE A 332 15.09 -12.31 10.75
C PHE A 332 13.98 -11.30 11.05
N GLY A 333 13.69 -10.42 10.10
CA GLY A 333 12.61 -9.43 10.23
C GLY A 333 11.21 -10.04 10.36
N GLN A 334 11.00 -11.27 9.90
CA GLN A 334 9.69 -11.94 9.94
C GLN A 334 9.45 -12.80 11.18
N TRP A 335 10.43 -13.00 12.07
CA TRP A 335 10.30 -13.91 13.22
C TRP A 335 10.09 -13.18 14.56
N PRO A 336 8.85 -13.16 15.11
CA PRO A 336 8.55 -12.47 16.38
C PRO A 336 9.39 -12.89 17.58
N ASP A 337 9.76 -14.17 17.70
CA ASP A 337 10.51 -14.68 18.86
C ASP A 337 11.94 -14.12 18.91
N VAL A 338 12.45 -13.68 17.76
CA VAL A 338 13.80 -13.17 17.59
C VAL A 338 13.77 -11.64 17.57
N VAL A 339 12.79 -11.06 16.87
CA VAL A 339 12.66 -9.62 16.67
C VAL A 339 11.24 -9.19 16.95
N GLN A 340 11.08 -8.31 17.93
CA GLN A 340 9.78 -7.70 18.21
C GLN A 340 9.28 -6.86 17.02
N PRO A 341 7.96 -6.78 16.80
CA PRO A 341 7.36 -6.03 15.68
C PRO A 341 7.88 -4.59 15.53
N GLY A 342 8.10 -3.87 16.64
CA GLY A 342 8.65 -2.51 16.63
C GLY A 342 10.08 -2.44 16.08
N LYS A 343 10.97 -3.35 16.51
CA LYS A 343 12.34 -3.44 15.98
C LYS A 343 12.35 -3.90 14.52
N SER A 344 11.41 -4.77 14.13
CA SER A 344 11.24 -5.17 12.73
C SER A 344 10.88 -3.97 11.84
N ALA A 345 10.03 -3.05 12.31
CA ALA A 345 9.73 -1.81 11.59
C ALA A 345 10.96 -0.89 11.44
N GLU A 346 11.77 -0.77 12.49
CA GLU A 346 13.03 -0.03 12.46
C GLU A 346 14.02 -0.62 11.44
N ILE A 347 14.14 -1.95 11.35
CA ILE A 347 14.98 -2.64 10.34
C ILE A 347 14.55 -2.23 8.94
N GLY A 348 13.27 -2.31 8.64
CA GLY A 348 12.75 -1.94 7.32
C GLY A 348 13.03 -0.47 6.98
N SER A 349 12.89 0.45 7.95
CA SER A 349 13.25 1.87 7.77
C SER A 349 14.73 2.08 7.42
N VAL A 350 15.64 1.39 8.12
CA VAL A 350 17.08 1.44 7.81
C VAL A 350 17.36 0.89 6.41
N LEU A 351 16.74 -0.24 6.04
CA LEU A 351 16.90 -0.88 4.75
C LEU A 351 16.53 0.03 3.56
N VAL A 352 15.49 0.87 3.68
CA VAL A 352 15.10 1.80 2.62
C VAL A 352 16.24 2.75 2.22
N HIS A 353 17.03 3.21 3.19
CA HIS A 353 18.06 4.21 2.96
C HIS A 353 19.38 3.59 2.52
N SER A 354 19.73 2.41 3.05
CA SER A 354 21.01 1.75 2.77
C SER A 354 21.02 0.99 1.44
N LEU A 355 19.91 0.36 1.03
CA LEU A 355 19.90 -0.57 -0.11
C LEU A 355 20.01 0.08 -1.50
N GLY A 356 19.92 1.42 -1.60
CA GLY A 356 19.88 2.13 -2.89
C GLY A 356 21.09 1.88 -3.79
N SER A 357 22.30 1.90 -3.22
CA SER A 357 23.55 1.68 -3.97
C SER A 357 23.66 0.25 -4.51
N LEU A 358 23.27 -0.74 -3.69
CA LEU A 358 23.28 -2.15 -4.05
C LEU A 358 22.21 -2.47 -5.11
N ASN A 359 21.04 -1.83 -5.02
CA ASN A 359 19.99 -1.96 -6.04
C ASN A 359 20.45 -1.43 -7.40
N ALA A 360 21.15 -0.29 -7.42
CA ALA A 360 21.66 0.28 -8.67
C ALA A 360 22.71 -0.63 -9.33
N THR A 361 23.66 -1.17 -8.56
CA THR A 361 24.71 -2.06 -9.07
C THR A 361 24.16 -3.42 -9.53
N THR A 362 23.23 -4.03 -8.79
CA THR A 362 22.55 -5.27 -9.22
C THR A 362 21.69 -5.06 -10.46
N THR A 363 21.02 -3.91 -10.58
CA THR A 363 20.24 -3.55 -11.77
C THR A 363 21.15 -3.41 -13.00
N LEU A 364 22.29 -2.73 -12.85
CA LEU A 364 23.25 -2.54 -13.93
C LEU A 364 23.83 -3.88 -14.39
N THR A 365 24.24 -4.74 -13.47
CA THR A 365 24.81 -6.06 -13.82
C THR A 365 23.79 -6.97 -14.51
N LEU A 366 22.52 -6.94 -14.10
CA LEU A 366 21.46 -7.66 -14.80
C LEU A 366 21.23 -7.12 -16.21
N LYS A 367 21.27 -5.80 -16.41
CA LYS A 367 21.17 -5.18 -17.73
C LYS A 367 22.33 -5.59 -18.63
N LEU A 368 23.57 -5.46 -18.16
CA LEU A 368 24.77 -5.89 -18.91
C LEU A 368 24.66 -7.37 -19.31
N LEU A 369 24.30 -8.26 -18.38
CA LEU A 369 24.13 -9.68 -18.66
C LEU A 369 23.05 -9.94 -19.74
N LYS A 370 21.96 -9.16 -19.75
CA LYS A 370 20.85 -9.34 -20.70
C LYS A 370 21.11 -8.70 -22.07
N GLU A 371 21.87 -7.61 -22.12
CA GLU A 371 22.20 -6.89 -23.36
C GLU A 371 23.38 -7.55 -24.07
N GLU A 372 24.44 -7.89 -23.33
CA GLU A 372 25.71 -8.39 -23.90
C GLU A 372 25.79 -9.92 -23.86
N GLY A 373 24.92 -10.58 -23.09
CA GLY A 373 24.90 -12.04 -22.94
C GLY A 373 26.07 -12.61 -22.14
N VAL A 374 27.01 -11.78 -21.70
CA VAL A 374 28.23 -12.15 -20.96
C VAL A 374 28.58 -11.04 -19.96
N LEU A 375 29.31 -11.37 -18.87
CA LEU A 375 29.83 -10.39 -17.91
C LEU A 375 31.34 -10.37 -18.00
N SER A 376 31.86 -9.50 -18.86
CA SER A 376 33.31 -9.38 -19.06
C SER A 376 33.98 -8.65 -17.89
N PRO A 377 35.26 -8.98 -17.57
CA PRO A 377 36.02 -8.28 -16.52
C PRO A 377 36.15 -6.77 -16.76
N HIS A 378 36.13 -6.34 -18.02
CA HIS A 378 36.30 -4.93 -18.39
C HIS A 378 35.05 -4.08 -18.19
N GLN A 379 33.86 -4.71 -18.23
CA GLN A 379 32.58 -4.00 -18.18
C GLN A 379 31.87 -4.18 -16.83
N SER A 380 32.03 -5.34 -16.19
CA SER A 380 31.39 -5.62 -14.91
C SER A 380 32.34 -5.30 -13.74
N ASN A 381 32.06 -4.20 -13.04
CA ASN A 381 32.86 -3.78 -11.89
C ASN A 381 32.50 -4.61 -10.64
N LEU A 382 33.11 -5.79 -10.52
CA LEU A 382 32.94 -6.69 -9.38
C LEU A 382 33.32 -6.02 -8.05
N GLY A 383 34.38 -5.21 -8.04
CA GLY A 383 34.84 -4.50 -6.84
C GLY A 383 33.82 -3.51 -6.32
N ALA A 384 33.18 -2.73 -7.21
CA ALA A 384 32.12 -1.80 -6.82
C ALA A 384 30.90 -2.53 -6.25
N PHE A 385 30.53 -3.69 -6.82
CA PHE A 385 29.46 -4.52 -6.28
C PHE A 385 29.78 -5.05 -4.88
N GLN A 386 30.98 -5.60 -4.68
CA GLN A 386 31.43 -6.10 -3.37
C GLN A 386 31.54 -4.98 -2.32
N GLN A 387 32.04 -3.80 -2.71
CA GLN A 387 32.15 -2.64 -1.82
C GLN A 387 30.77 -2.10 -1.43
N SER A 388 29.85 -2.02 -2.38
CA SER A 388 28.46 -1.63 -2.11
C SER A 388 27.81 -2.62 -1.15
N LEU A 389 27.99 -3.93 -1.36
CA LEU A 389 27.50 -4.96 -0.46
C LEU A 389 28.09 -4.81 0.95
N SER A 390 29.41 -4.62 1.09
CA SER A 390 30.05 -4.47 2.40
C SER A 390 29.60 -3.20 3.12
N SER A 391 29.38 -2.09 2.38
CA SER A 391 28.86 -0.84 2.95
C SER A 391 27.47 -1.05 3.51
N VAL A 392 26.56 -1.63 2.71
CA VAL A 392 25.18 -1.89 3.11
C VAL A 392 25.11 -2.82 4.31
N LEU A 393 25.88 -3.92 4.30
CA LEU A 393 25.90 -4.85 5.44
C LEU A 393 26.48 -4.17 6.69
N GLY A 394 27.53 -3.36 6.57
CA GLY A 394 28.09 -2.62 7.69
C GLY A 394 27.11 -1.60 8.28
N GLU A 395 26.34 -0.91 7.45
CA GLU A 395 25.28 0.02 7.89
C GLU A 395 24.13 -0.71 8.59
N VAL A 396 23.68 -1.84 8.04
CA VAL A 396 22.55 -2.60 8.60
C VAL A 396 22.94 -3.35 9.88
N GLU A 397 24.12 -3.98 9.92
CA GLU A 397 24.62 -4.68 11.10
C GLU A 397 25.12 -3.71 12.20
N GLY A 398 25.54 -2.51 11.81
CA GLY A 398 25.92 -1.43 12.73
C GLY A 398 24.75 -0.58 13.24
N ALA A 399 23.54 -0.77 12.69
CA ALA A 399 22.36 -0.02 13.10
C ALA A 399 21.95 -0.36 14.54
N LEU A 400 21.66 0.67 15.32
CA LEU A 400 21.19 0.55 16.70
C LEU A 400 19.71 0.91 16.77
N SER A 401 18.95 0.15 17.55
CA SER A 401 17.58 0.50 17.94
C SER A 401 17.55 1.77 18.80
N LEU A 402 16.38 2.37 19.00
CA LEU A 402 16.17 3.50 19.92
C LEU A 402 16.70 3.23 21.34
N ASP A 403 16.70 1.97 21.77
CA ASP A 403 17.19 1.52 23.09
C ASP A 403 18.71 1.30 23.15
N GLY A 404 19.44 1.58 22.07
CA GLY A 404 20.89 1.39 21.97
C GLY A 404 21.34 -0.07 21.78
N THR A 405 20.40 -1.02 21.63
CA THR A 405 20.72 -2.41 21.27
C THR A 405 20.96 -2.58 19.77
N PRO A 406 21.81 -3.53 19.32
CA PRO A 406 21.97 -3.82 17.90
C PRO A 406 20.62 -4.24 17.30
N LEU A 407 20.32 -3.69 16.12
CA LEU A 407 19.03 -3.88 15.48
C LEU A 407 18.91 -5.25 14.80
N VAL A 408 20.04 -5.78 14.30
CA VAL A 408 20.14 -7.12 13.72
C VAL A 408 21.13 -7.96 14.53
N ASP A 409 20.71 -9.15 14.97
CA ASP A 409 21.61 -10.10 15.58
C ASP A 409 22.42 -10.80 14.49
N THR A 410 23.73 -10.57 14.50
CA THR A 410 24.67 -11.16 13.53
C THR A 410 24.88 -12.67 13.77
N GLN A 411 24.59 -13.17 14.97
CA GLN A 411 24.76 -14.58 15.34
C GLN A 411 23.55 -15.44 14.94
N TRP A 412 22.38 -14.84 14.81
CA TRP A 412 21.17 -15.57 14.44
C TRP A 412 21.18 -15.99 12.96
N GLN A 413 20.80 -17.25 12.71
CA GLN A 413 20.70 -17.82 11.37
C GLN A 413 19.47 -18.74 11.29
N PRO A 414 18.66 -18.64 10.23
CA PRO A 414 17.53 -19.54 10.07
C PRO A 414 18.02 -20.97 9.79
N PRO A 415 17.28 -22.01 10.24
CA PRO A 415 17.66 -23.40 10.05
C PRO A 415 17.82 -23.71 8.55
N GLY A 416 18.98 -24.23 8.16
CA GLY A 416 19.29 -24.54 6.76
C GLY A 416 19.86 -23.38 5.93
N TRP A 417 20.05 -22.19 6.50
CA TRP A 417 20.62 -21.06 5.78
C TRP A 417 22.04 -21.34 5.27
N ASN A 418 22.95 -21.79 6.14
CA ASN A 418 24.32 -22.15 5.77
C ASN A 418 24.36 -23.28 4.74
N LEU A 419 23.50 -24.28 4.91
CA LEU A 419 23.35 -25.40 3.99
C LEU A 419 23.06 -24.89 2.57
N LEU A 420 22.05 -24.03 2.42
CA LEU A 420 21.59 -23.58 1.10
C LEU A 420 22.51 -22.52 0.48
N ARG A 421 23.13 -21.67 1.30
CA ARG A 421 24.20 -20.77 0.86
C ARG A 421 25.38 -21.56 0.33
N SER A 422 25.84 -22.56 1.09
CA SER A 422 26.97 -23.42 0.69
C SER A 422 26.64 -24.27 -0.54
N ALA A 423 25.42 -24.79 -0.66
CA ALA A 423 24.97 -25.53 -1.84
C ALA A 423 24.92 -24.66 -3.10
N SER A 424 24.40 -23.44 -2.97
CA SER A 424 24.33 -22.48 -4.10
C SER A 424 25.75 -22.07 -4.51
N SER A 425 26.63 -21.78 -3.54
CA SER A 425 28.03 -21.46 -3.78
C SER A 425 28.77 -22.62 -4.47
N ALA A 426 28.64 -23.84 -3.96
CA ALA A 426 29.24 -25.05 -4.53
C ALA A 426 28.76 -25.29 -5.97
N LYS A 427 27.46 -25.13 -6.24
CA LYS A 427 26.89 -25.22 -7.59
C LYS A 427 27.58 -24.28 -8.57
N TYR A 428 27.70 -22.99 -8.23
CA TYR A 428 28.31 -22.01 -9.14
C TYR A 428 29.83 -22.20 -9.27
N TYR A 429 30.52 -22.72 -8.26
CA TYR A 429 31.92 -23.14 -8.38
C TYR A 429 32.08 -24.28 -9.38
N CYS A 430 31.26 -25.32 -9.28
CA CYS A 430 31.27 -26.45 -10.23
C CYS A 430 30.92 -26.02 -11.65
N LEU A 431 29.84 -25.23 -11.82
CA LEU A 431 29.42 -24.74 -13.14
C LEU A 431 30.48 -23.83 -13.77
N GLY A 432 31.06 -22.91 -12.99
CA GLY A 432 32.10 -21.99 -13.45
C GLY A 432 33.39 -22.72 -13.84
N ALA A 433 33.86 -23.66 -13.01
CA ALA A 433 35.02 -24.50 -13.32
C ALA A 433 34.80 -25.34 -14.59
N SER A 434 33.62 -25.94 -14.74
CA SER A 434 33.24 -26.74 -15.92
C SER A 434 33.18 -25.89 -17.18
N ALA A 435 32.59 -24.68 -17.09
CA ALA A 435 32.47 -23.76 -18.21
C ALA A 435 33.83 -23.18 -18.64
N ALA A 436 34.71 -22.86 -17.68
CA ALA A 436 36.07 -22.41 -17.97
C ALA A 436 36.84 -23.48 -18.76
N VAL A 437 36.83 -24.72 -18.31
CA VAL A 437 37.50 -25.83 -19.02
C VAL A 437 36.86 -26.09 -20.39
N SER A 438 35.54 -26.03 -20.49
CA SER A 438 34.81 -26.24 -21.75
C SER A 438 35.02 -25.12 -22.78
N SER A 439 35.26 -23.89 -22.32
CA SER A 439 35.54 -22.73 -23.16
C SER A 439 36.82 -22.88 -23.98
N VAL A 440 37.76 -23.73 -23.55
CA VAL A 440 38.99 -23.99 -24.31
C VAL A 440 38.67 -24.64 -25.66
N VAL A 441 37.68 -25.52 -25.68
CA VAL A 441 37.25 -26.31 -26.85
C VAL A 441 36.26 -25.54 -27.72
N ALA A 442 35.30 -24.83 -27.11
CA ALA A 442 34.23 -24.12 -27.81
C ALA A 442 34.70 -22.99 -28.76
N GLN A 443 35.97 -22.57 -28.67
CA GLN A 443 36.57 -21.53 -29.51
C GLN A 443 37.62 -22.09 -30.50
N THR A 444 37.86 -23.41 -30.50
CA THR A 444 38.78 -24.07 -31.44
C THR A 444 38.02 -24.53 -32.68
N ASP A 445 37.86 -23.64 -33.67
CA ASP A 445 37.26 -23.99 -34.97
C ASP A 445 38.14 -25.01 -35.70
N VAL A 446 37.68 -26.27 -35.78
CA VAL A 446 38.34 -27.35 -36.53
C VAL A 446 38.36 -27.05 -38.04
N THR A 447 37.50 -26.15 -38.52
CA THR A 447 37.28 -25.90 -39.95
C THR A 447 38.18 -24.84 -40.60
N GLN A 448 38.99 -24.09 -39.84
CA GLN A 448 39.82 -22.99 -40.38
C GLN A 448 41.34 -23.11 -40.08
N ALA A 449 41.82 -24.29 -39.72
CA ALA A 449 43.23 -24.46 -39.39
C ALA A 449 44.11 -24.59 -40.65
N SER A 450 45.08 -23.69 -40.80
CA SER A 450 46.27 -23.94 -41.64
C SER A 450 47.08 -25.13 -41.09
N SER A 451 47.85 -25.81 -41.93
CA SER A 451 48.48 -27.12 -41.63
C SER A 451 49.35 -27.20 -40.36
N GLY A 452 49.81 -26.08 -39.80
CA GLY A 452 50.52 -26.01 -38.51
C GLY A 452 49.61 -25.82 -37.28
N SER A 453 48.47 -25.15 -37.43
CA SER A 453 47.46 -24.94 -36.37
C SER A 453 46.55 -26.15 -36.14
N GLU A 454 46.48 -27.06 -37.12
CA GLU A 454 45.68 -28.28 -37.04
C GLU A 454 46.23 -29.31 -36.04
N GLN A 455 47.56 -29.30 -35.82
CA GLN A 455 48.19 -30.22 -34.89
C GLN A 455 48.03 -29.76 -33.43
N VAL A 456 48.18 -28.46 -33.16
CA VAL A 456 47.95 -27.86 -31.84
C VAL A 456 46.49 -27.99 -31.41
N THR A 457 45.54 -27.80 -32.33
CA THR A 457 44.11 -27.98 -32.05
C THR A 457 43.75 -29.44 -31.74
N LYS A 458 44.33 -30.41 -32.46
CA LYS A 458 44.14 -31.84 -32.16
C LYS A 458 44.74 -32.24 -30.80
N GLU A 459 45.90 -31.71 -30.44
CA GLU A 459 46.53 -31.96 -29.12
C GLU A 459 45.73 -31.36 -27.96
N VAL A 460 45.21 -30.14 -28.12
CA VAL A 460 44.30 -29.48 -27.15
C VAL A 460 43.02 -30.30 -26.98
N LEU A 461 42.39 -30.73 -28.07
CA LEU A 461 41.18 -31.57 -28.04
C LEU A 461 41.45 -32.93 -27.36
N ALA A 462 42.64 -33.51 -27.55
CA ALA A 462 43.07 -34.74 -26.89
C ALA A 462 43.09 -34.60 -25.36
N ALA A 463 43.77 -33.55 -24.90
CA ALA A 463 44.05 -33.33 -23.48
C ALA A 463 42.78 -33.01 -22.69
N PHE A 464 41.81 -32.32 -23.31
CA PHE A 464 40.58 -31.86 -22.64
C PHE A 464 39.38 -32.80 -22.78
N LYS A 465 39.45 -33.86 -23.62
CA LYS A 465 38.36 -34.83 -23.79
C LYS A 465 37.95 -35.54 -22.48
N LEU A 466 38.92 -36.04 -21.72
CA LEU A 466 38.67 -36.71 -20.44
C LEU A 466 38.15 -35.73 -19.35
N PRO A 467 38.80 -34.56 -19.13
CA PRO A 467 38.29 -33.54 -18.22
C PRO A 467 36.84 -33.14 -18.52
N ILE A 468 36.51 -32.80 -19.77
CA ILE A 468 35.18 -32.29 -20.14
C ILE A 468 34.09 -33.34 -19.89
N GLY A 469 34.35 -34.62 -20.18
CA GLY A 469 33.42 -35.69 -19.85
C GLY A 469 33.15 -35.83 -18.35
N LYS A 470 34.16 -35.63 -17.49
CA LYS A 470 33.98 -35.61 -16.02
C LYS A 470 33.22 -34.37 -15.56
N PHE A 471 33.55 -33.20 -16.11
CA PHE A 471 32.87 -31.95 -15.78
C PHE A 471 31.39 -31.98 -16.20
N ASP A 472 31.04 -32.54 -17.36
CA ASP A 472 29.63 -32.71 -17.78
C ASP A 472 28.83 -33.58 -16.81
N GLN A 473 29.43 -34.69 -16.33
CA GLN A 473 28.81 -35.52 -15.29
C GLN A 473 28.61 -34.76 -13.98
N ILE A 474 29.59 -33.95 -13.56
CA ILE A 474 29.46 -33.08 -12.38
C ILE A 474 28.31 -32.10 -12.58
N VAL A 475 28.23 -31.41 -13.71
CA VAL A 475 27.15 -30.46 -14.02
C VAL A 475 25.78 -31.14 -13.94
N ALA A 476 25.63 -32.33 -14.53
CA ALA A 476 24.38 -33.10 -14.47
C ALA A 476 23.99 -33.48 -13.02
N GLN A 477 24.95 -33.95 -12.22
CA GLN A 477 24.69 -34.33 -10.83
C GLN A 477 24.37 -33.12 -9.95
N VAL A 478 25.08 -32.00 -10.13
CA VAL A 478 24.86 -30.75 -9.38
C VAL A 478 23.45 -30.22 -9.66
N LEU A 479 23.02 -30.14 -10.93
CA LEU A 479 21.69 -29.66 -11.26
C LEU A 479 20.58 -30.53 -10.65
N ASN A 480 20.78 -31.86 -10.63
CA ASN A 480 19.87 -32.79 -9.97
C ASN A 480 19.82 -32.55 -8.45
N VAL A 481 20.98 -32.50 -7.78
CA VAL A 481 21.06 -32.23 -6.33
C VAL A 481 20.42 -30.89 -5.97
N SER A 482 20.69 -29.82 -6.72
CA SER A 482 20.11 -28.50 -6.48
C SER A 482 18.59 -28.48 -6.65
N SER A 483 18.04 -29.21 -7.63
CA SER A 483 16.59 -29.32 -7.80
C SER A 483 15.92 -30.01 -6.61
N ARG A 484 16.58 -31.01 -6.02
CA ARG A 484 16.08 -31.78 -4.87
C ARG A 484 16.23 -31.01 -3.56
N LEU A 485 17.31 -30.24 -3.41
CA LEU A 485 17.47 -29.30 -2.29
C LEU A 485 16.39 -28.21 -2.28
N GLY A 486 15.82 -27.87 -3.45
CA GLY A 486 14.68 -26.96 -3.55
C GLY A 486 13.40 -27.46 -2.88
N LEU A 487 13.29 -28.78 -2.68
CA LEU A 487 12.11 -29.46 -2.16
C LEU A 487 12.23 -29.88 -0.68
N LEU A 488 13.33 -29.50 -0.03
CA LEU A 488 13.63 -29.87 1.35
C LEU A 488 12.68 -29.17 2.32
N ASP A 489 12.18 -29.92 3.32
CA ASP A 489 11.44 -29.35 4.45
C ASP A 489 12.41 -29.08 5.61
N THR A 490 12.35 -27.88 6.20
CA THR A 490 13.33 -27.40 7.18
C THR A 490 13.02 -27.82 8.63
N THR A 491 11.96 -28.59 8.86
CA THR A 491 11.50 -28.97 10.22
C THR A 491 12.35 -30.06 10.86
N ASP A 492 13.06 -30.90 10.07
CA ASP A 492 13.83 -32.04 10.58
C ASP A 492 15.29 -31.64 10.91
N ASP A 493 15.53 -31.12 12.12
CA ASP A 493 16.85 -30.64 12.61
C ASP A 493 18.03 -31.60 12.38
N ARG A 494 17.82 -32.91 12.60
CA ARG A 494 18.87 -33.93 12.45
C ARG A 494 19.29 -34.11 11.00
N LEU A 495 18.32 -34.08 10.08
CA LEU A 495 18.59 -34.19 8.66
C LEU A 495 19.30 -32.93 8.17
N MET A 496 18.88 -31.75 8.63
CA MET A 496 19.51 -30.47 8.30
C MET A 496 20.98 -30.42 8.71
N LYS A 497 21.33 -30.84 9.94
CA LYS A 497 22.72 -30.88 10.42
C LYS A 497 23.60 -31.86 9.62
N ASN A 498 23.08 -33.05 9.31
CA ASN A 498 23.81 -34.03 8.52
C ASN A 498 24.03 -33.54 7.08
N LEU A 499 23.03 -32.93 6.46
CA LEU A 499 23.14 -32.34 5.14
C LEU A 499 24.10 -31.14 5.15
N GLU A 500 24.10 -30.32 6.20
CA GLU A 500 25.01 -29.17 6.33
C GLU A 500 26.47 -29.63 6.33
N LEU A 501 26.82 -30.68 7.06
CA LEU A 501 28.17 -31.27 7.03
C LEU A 501 28.54 -31.78 5.63
N LEU A 502 27.65 -32.51 4.96
CA LEU A 502 27.93 -33.04 3.62
C LEU A 502 28.05 -31.95 2.56
N VAL A 503 27.23 -30.90 2.64
CA VAL A 503 27.25 -29.78 1.68
C VAL A 503 28.42 -28.84 1.95
N THR A 504 28.84 -28.66 3.20
CA THR A 504 30.08 -27.92 3.49
C THR A 504 31.30 -28.64 2.92
N ASP A 505 31.38 -29.97 3.02
CA ASP A 505 32.41 -30.76 2.31
C ASP A 505 32.28 -30.61 0.79
N TRP A 506 31.08 -30.69 0.21
CA TRP A 506 30.89 -30.43 -1.21
C TRP A 506 31.38 -29.02 -1.62
N ASN A 507 31.10 -27.99 -0.81
CA ASN A 507 31.54 -26.63 -1.09
C ASN A 507 33.08 -26.49 -1.01
N THR A 508 33.74 -27.10 -0.02
CA THR A 508 35.21 -27.06 0.07
C THR A 508 35.86 -27.79 -1.11
N GLN A 509 35.35 -28.97 -1.50
CA GLN A 509 35.86 -29.68 -2.68
C GLN A 509 35.64 -28.87 -3.97
N SER A 510 34.49 -28.19 -4.10
CA SER A 510 34.16 -27.35 -5.27
C SER A 510 35.02 -26.09 -5.34
N SER A 511 35.32 -25.46 -4.21
CA SER A 511 36.24 -24.33 -4.13
C SER A 511 37.67 -24.75 -4.50
N ASN A 512 38.14 -25.90 -3.99
CA ASN A 512 39.45 -26.44 -4.35
C ASN A 512 39.55 -26.79 -5.84
N LEU A 513 38.46 -27.34 -6.42
CA LEU A 513 38.37 -27.59 -7.86
C LEU A 513 38.46 -26.29 -8.66
N PHE A 514 37.75 -25.25 -8.22
CA PHE A 514 37.80 -23.94 -8.88
C PHE A 514 39.20 -23.32 -8.80
N SER A 515 39.86 -23.34 -7.64
CA SER A 515 41.24 -22.83 -7.49
C SER A 515 42.26 -23.61 -8.33
N LYS A 516 42.10 -24.93 -8.47
CA LYS A 516 42.91 -25.75 -9.38
C LYS A 516 42.73 -25.35 -10.85
N VAL A 517 41.50 -25.02 -11.24
CA VAL A 517 41.20 -24.52 -12.58
C VAL A 517 41.74 -23.09 -12.78
N GLU A 518 41.74 -22.24 -11.76
CA GLU A 518 42.43 -20.94 -11.82
C GLU A 518 43.95 -21.12 -12.01
N GLU A 519 44.59 -22.00 -11.22
CA GLU A 519 46.01 -22.36 -11.33
C GLU A 519 46.36 -22.88 -12.75
N LEU A 520 45.45 -23.62 -13.39
CA LEU A 520 45.62 -24.12 -14.76
C LEU A 520 45.76 -22.99 -15.80
N PHE A 521 45.10 -21.85 -15.58
CA PHE A 521 44.99 -20.76 -16.55
C PHE A 521 45.75 -19.47 -16.15
N GLU A 522 46.34 -19.41 -14.96
CA GLU A 522 47.14 -18.26 -14.48
C GLU A 522 48.36 -17.95 -15.38
N SER A 523 48.95 -18.96 -16.01
CA SER A 523 50.15 -18.79 -16.85
C SER A 523 49.87 -18.15 -18.23
N LYS A 524 48.59 -17.95 -18.60
CA LYS A 524 48.05 -17.39 -19.86
C LYS A 524 48.58 -18.00 -21.19
N THR A 525 49.61 -18.83 -21.17
CA THR A 525 50.41 -19.17 -22.37
C THR A 525 50.76 -20.65 -22.49
N LYS A 526 50.76 -21.44 -21.40
CA LYS A 526 51.13 -22.86 -21.40
C LYS A 526 50.36 -23.67 -20.36
N CYS A 527 49.60 -24.69 -20.76
CA CYS A 527 49.03 -25.68 -19.85
C CYS A 527 49.99 -26.86 -19.67
N SER A 528 50.15 -27.33 -18.43
CA SER A 528 50.91 -28.54 -18.13
C SER A 528 49.97 -29.74 -17.95
N ALA A 529 50.37 -30.90 -18.47
CA ALA A 529 49.59 -32.13 -18.34
C ALA A 529 49.40 -32.55 -16.86
N SER A 530 50.37 -32.25 -15.99
CA SER A 530 50.32 -32.52 -14.55
C SER A 530 49.18 -31.76 -13.85
N ILE A 531 48.96 -30.48 -14.19
CA ILE A 531 47.87 -29.70 -13.58
C ILE A 531 46.50 -30.19 -14.07
N ILE A 532 46.40 -30.64 -15.34
CA ILE A 532 45.16 -31.24 -15.87
C ILE A 532 44.82 -32.54 -15.13
N GLU A 533 45.81 -33.38 -14.85
CA GLU A 533 45.63 -34.60 -14.06
C GLU A 533 45.18 -34.30 -12.62
N GLN A 534 45.78 -33.28 -11.99
CA GLN A 534 45.36 -32.81 -10.66
C GLN A 534 43.94 -32.24 -10.67
N CYS A 535 43.54 -31.51 -11.71
CA CYS A 535 42.17 -31.04 -11.90
C CYS A 535 41.19 -32.22 -12.03
N CYS A 536 41.56 -33.26 -12.78
CA CYS A 536 40.75 -34.47 -12.93
C CYS A 536 40.61 -35.25 -11.61
N ALA A 537 41.68 -35.35 -10.82
CA ALA A 537 41.64 -36.01 -9.51
C ALA A 537 40.75 -35.23 -8.52
N GLN A 538 40.83 -33.89 -8.55
CA GLN A 538 39.96 -33.03 -7.74
C GLN A 538 38.50 -33.05 -8.22
N ALA A 539 38.26 -33.21 -9.53
CA ALA A 539 36.93 -33.42 -10.09
C ALA A 539 36.32 -34.73 -9.57
N ASP A 540 37.10 -35.82 -9.49
CA ASP A 540 36.64 -37.10 -8.91
C ASP A 540 36.35 -36.98 -7.41
N ALA A 541 37.10 -36.16 -6.67
CA ALA A 541 36.80 -35.87 -5.26
C ALA A 541 35.49 -35.10 -5.10
N THR A 542 35.26 -34.10 -5.96
CA THR A 542 34.02 -33.29 -5.98
C THR A 542 32.81 -34.13 -6.38
N GLN A 543 32.96 -35.02 -7.36
CA GLN A 543 31.88 -35.95 -7.76
C GLN A 543 31.51 -36.91 -6.62
N ARG A 544 32.49 -37.37 -5.83
CA ARG A 544 32.23 -38.21 -4.65
C ARG A 544 31.44 -37.47 -3.56
N SER A 545 31.78 -36.21 -3.26
CA SER A 545 31.06 -35.41 -2.27
C SER A 545 29.63 -35.07 -2.74
N ILE A 546 29.44 -34.74 -4.03
CA ILE A 546 28.10 -34.58 -4.63
C ILE A 546 27.29 -35.88 -4.53
N GLY A 547 27.92 -37.03 -4.81
CA GLY A 547 27.30 -38.35 -4.70
C GLY A 547 26.82 -38.66 -3.27
N ALA A 548 27.60 -38.26 -2.26
CA ALA A 548 27.23 -38.40 -0.85
C ALA A 548 25.98 -37.56 -0.53
N VAL A 549 25.94 -36.29 -0.94
CA VAL A 549 24.75 -35.42 -0.78
C VAL A 549 23.53 -36.01 -1.51
N ALA A 550 23.70 -36.45 -2.76
CA ALA A 550 22.63 -37.04 -3.55
C ALA A 550 22.05 -38.32 -2.90
N SER A 551 22.89 -39.10 -2.23
CA SER A 551 22.49 -40.29 -1.47
C SER A 551 21.71 -39.93 -0.20
N ALA A 552 22.16 -38.93 0.56
CA ALA A 552 21.48 -38.44 1.75
C ALA A 552 20.10 -37.86 1.42
N LEU A 553 20.00 -37.09 0.32
CA LEU A 553 18.72 -36.58 -0.17
C LEU A 553 17.80 -37.72 -0.62
N ARG A 554 18.32 -38.80 -1.23
CA ARG A 554 17.49 -39.98 -1.62
C ARG A 554 16.93 -40.71 -0.42
N ALA A 555 17.68 -40.74 0.68
CA ALA A 555 17.18 -41.29 1.93
C ALA A 555 16.09 -40.39 2.58
N ALA A 556 16.16 -39.07 2.36
CA ALA A 556 15.20 -38.10 2.90
C ALA A 556 13.92 -37.92 2.06
N ASP A 557 13.95 -38.22 0.76
CA ASP A 557 12.91 -37.96 -0.27
C ASP A 557 11.55 -38.66 -0.05
N ALA A 558 11.32 -39.32 1.09
CA ALA A 558 10.05 -39.96 1.43
C ALA A 558 8.97 -38.99 1.95
N LYS A 559 9.26 -37.68 2.11
CA LYS A 559 8.37 -36.66 2.71
C LYS A 559 8.21 -35.37 1.87
N VAL A 560 8.44 -35.39 0.56
CA VAL A 560 8.41 -34.16 -0.25
C VAL A 560 6.98 -33.71 -0.59
N SER A 561 6.66 -32.47 -0.25
CA SER A 561 5.42 -31.79 -0.67
C SER A 561 5.49 -31.41 -2.15
N GLN A 562 4.49 -31.80 -2.94
CA GLN A 562 4.50 -31.74 -4.42
C GLN A 562 4.41 -30.34 -5.03
N GLU A 563 4.39 -29.27 -4.23
CA GLU A 563 4.12 -27.91 -4.70
C GLU A 563 5.27 -26.94 -4.36
N ALA A 564 6.34 -26.96 -5.16
CA ALA A 564 7.29 -25.86 -5.17
C ALA A 564 7.92 -25.69 -6.56
N HIS A 565 7.34 -24.82 -7.39
CA HIS A 565 7.98 -24.30 -8.58
C HIS A 565 8.88 -23.12 -8.18
N GLY A 566 10.07 -23.42 -7.66
CA GLY A 566 11.08 -22.42 -7.26
C GLY A 566 12.22 -23.03 -6.45
N GLY A 567 13.36 -22.36 -6.38
CA GLY A 567 14.42 -22.71 -5.42
C GLY A 567 13.90 -22.63 -3.98
N HIS A 568 14.57 -23.31 -3.05
CA HIS A 568 14.18 -23.31 -1.63
C HIS A 568 14.02 -21.87 -1.11
N PRO A 569 13.07 -21.57 -0.20
CA PRO A 569 12.87 -20.21 0.33
C PRO A 569 14.12 -19.48 0.84
N LEU A 570 15.05 -20.25 1.41
CA LEU A 570 16.33 -19.76 1.95
C LEU A 570 17.51 -19.84 0.95
N SER A 571 17.28 -20.22 -0.31
CA SER A 571 18.31 -20.29 -1.36
C SER A 571 18.46 -18.93 -2.06
N ALA A 572 19.69 -18.62 -2.49
CA ALA A 572 19.99 -17.45 -3.30
C ALA A 572 19.27 -17.44 -4.67
N GLU A 573 18.74 -18.59 -5.12
CA GLU A 573 18.04 -18.76 -6.39
C GLU A 573 16.50 -18.67 -6.25
N VAL A 574 16.01 -18.22 -5.10
CA VAL A 574 14.57 -18.02 -4.88
C VAL A 574 14.01 -17.01 -5.89
N ALA A 575 12.87 -17.34 -6.52
CA ALA A 575 12.26 -16.48 -7.53
C ALA A 575 11.40 -15.37 -6.92
N ASP A 576 10.73 -15.67 -5.81
CA ASP A 576 9.88 -14.75 -5.03
C ASP A 576 10.25 -14.90 -3.55
N PRO A 577 11.25 -14.13 -3.06
CA PRO A 577 11.76 -14.26 -1.70
C PRO A 577 10.70 -13.91 -0.65
N TRP A 578 9.83 -12.94 -0.94
CA TRP A 578 8.78 -12.52 -0.01
C TRP A 578 7.78 -13.64 0.25
N LYS A 579 7.20 -14.18 -0.82
CA LYS A 579 6.21 -15.27 -0.71
C LYS A 579 6.84 -16.53 -0.12
N ALA A 580 8.09 -16.82 -0.49
CA ALA A 580 8.75 -18.02 -0.01
C ALA A 580 9.08 -17.96 1.49
N ILE A 581 9.60 -16.83 1.98
CA ILE A 581 9.94 -16.65 3.40
C ILE A 581 8.69 -16.53 4.27
N SER A 582 7.65 -15.82 3.81
CA SER A 582 6.37 -15.75 4.53
C SER A 582 5.68 -17.12 4.61
N ALA A 583 5.67 -17.90 3.53
CA ALA A 583 5.16 -19.26 3.55
C ALA A 583 6.00 -20.18 4.46
N LEU A 584 7.31 -20.00 4.49
CA LEU A 584 8.20 -20.73 5.39
C LEU A 584 7.91 -20.39 6.86
N SER A 585 7.80 -19.10 7.19
CA SER A 585 7.53 -18.67 8.57
C SER A 585 6.18 -19.17 9.06
N GLN A 586 5.14 -19.04 8.24
CA GLN A 586 3.81 -19.59 8.53
C GLN A 586 3.83 -21.11 8.69
N ARG A 587 4.57 -21.84 7.85
CA ARG A 587 4.68 -23.30 7.95
C ARG A 587 5.36 -23.73 9.24
N VAL A 588 6.48 -23.10 9.60
CA VAL A 588 7.17 -23.44 10.86
C VAL A 588 6.26 -23.15 12.06
N ARG A 589 5.56 -22.01 12.08
CA ARG A 589 4.65 -21.67 13.17
C ARG A 589 3.34 -22.46 13.21
N SER A 590 2.92 -23.03 12.07
CA SER A 590 1.78 -23.95 12.05
C SER A 590 2.00 -25.19 12.92
N VAL A 591 3.26 -25.56 13.17
CA VAL A 591 3.62 -26.65 14.09
C VAL A 591 3.29 -26.28 15.54
N ASP A 592 3.45 -25.00 15.90
CA ASP A 592 3.20 -24.48 17.25
C ASP A 592 1.73 -24.06 17.46
N GLY A 593 0.94 -23.95 16.38
CA GLY A 593 -0.48 -23.57 16.40
C GLY A 593 -0.75 -22.09 16.09
N ASP A 594 0.30 -21.29 15.89
CA ASP A 594 0.24 -19.83 15.79
C ASP A 594 0.59 -19.34 14.37
N VAL A 595 -0.18 -19.74 13.36
CA VAL A 595 0.09 -19.44 11.94
C VAL A 595 0.17 -17.93 11.66
N ASP A 596 -0.59 -17.12 12.40
CA ASP A 596 -0.68 -15.67 12.23
C ASP A 596 0.38 -14.88 13.02
N ASP A 597 1.22 -15.56 13.82
CA ASP A 597 2.33 -14.93 14.54
C ASP A 597 3.54 -14.67 13.64
N VAL A 598 3.35 -13.88 12.58
CA VAL A 598 4.46 -13.38 11.75
C VAL A 598 4.52 -11.88 11.91
N ASN A 599 5.73 -11.31 11.98
CA ASN A 599 5.90 -9.88 12.31
C ASN A 599 5.09 -8.95 11.39
N PHE A 600 5.02 -9.21 10.07
CA PHE A 600 4.22 -8.35 9.19
C PHE A 600 2.71 -8.41 9.50
N VAL A 601 2.18 -9.57 9.92
CA VAL A 601 0.77 -9.74 10.33
C VAL A 601 0.53 -9.07 11.68
N GLN A 602 1.43 -9.28 12.64
CA GLN A 602 1.36 -8.63 13.95
C GLN A 602 1.44 -7.10 13.84
N ARG A 603 2.33 -6.55 12.99
CA ARG A 603 2.40 -5.11 12.72
C ARG A 603 1.10 -4.59 12.09
N ALA A 604 0.50 -5.33 11.16
CA ALA A 604 -0.79 -4.98 10.57
C ALA A 604 -1.90 -4.91 11.62
N HIS A 605 -2.00 -5.90 12.51
CA HIS A 605 -2.96 -5.88 13.63
C HIS A 605 -2.69 -4.75 14.63
N ILE A 606 -1.43 -4.38 14.88
CA ILE A 606 -1.09 -3.22 15.72
C ILE A 606 -1.60 -1.92 15.10
N VAL A 607 -1.47 -1.74 13.78
CA VAL A 607 -2.02 -0.58 13.08
C VAL A 607 -3.54 -0.58 13.13
N GLU A 608 -4.18 -1.72 12.88
CA GLU A 608 -5.63 -1.88 12.97
C GLU A 608 -6.16 -1.53 14.37
N ALA A 609 -5.50 -2.01 15.42
CA ALA A 609 -5.84 -1.69 16.80
C ALA A 609 -5.66 -0.20 17.10
N ARG A 610 -4.58 0.44 16.63
CA ARG A 610 -4.35 1.89 16.79
C ARG A 610 -5.42 2.73 16.08
N LEU A 611 -5.83 2.33 14.88
CA LEU A 611 -6.90 3.01 14.13
C LEU A 611 -8.25 2.84 14.84
N SER A 612 -8.54 1.64 15.36
CA SER A 612 -9.74 1.37 16.14
C SER A 612 -9.77 2.19 17.44
N GLU A 613 -8.66 2.24 18.16
CA GLU A 613 -8.52 3.07 19.37
C GLU A 613 -8.68 4.56 19.06
N ALA A 614 -8.17 5.03 17.90
CA ALA A 614 -8.36 6.41 17.47
C ALA A 614 -9.84 6.75 17.23
N ILE A 615 -10.62 5.81 16.66
CA ILE A 615 -12.07 5.94 16.49
C ILE A 615 -12.76 5.99 17.86
N ASP A 616 -12.42 5.08 18.77
CA ASP A 616 -13.00 5.04 20.11
C ASP A 616 -12.70 6.30 20.95
N ASN A 617 -11.60 7.00 20.64
CA ASN A 617 -11.21 8.24 21.32
C ASN A 617 -11.85 9.51 20.72
N GLU A 618 -12.49 9.44 19.55
CA GLU A 618 -13.20 10.54 18.92
C GLU A 618 -14.24 11.23 19.85
N PRO A 619 -15.16 10.53 20.52
CA PRO A 619 -16.13 11.17 21.42
C PRO A 619 -15.47 11.85 22.64
N LYS A 620 -14.34 11.30 23.12
CA LYS A 620 -13.57 11.93 24.20
C LYS A 620 -12.94 13.23 23.73
N LEU A 621 -12.45 13.27 22.49
CA LEU A 621 -11.92 14.48 21.87
C LEU A 621 -13.01 15.55 21.72
N VAL A 622 -14.20 15.18 21.24
CA VAL A 622 -15.35 16.10 21.15
C VAL A 622 -15.71 16.68 22.52
N SER A 623 -15.79 15.83 23.56
CA SER A 623 -16.05 16.27 24.94
C SER A 623 -14.96 17.23 25.46
N ALA A 624 -13.68 16.93 25.17
CA ALA A 624 -12.57 17.79 25.54
C ALA A 624 -12.62 19.14 24.81
N THR A 625 -12.93 19.15 23.50
CA THR A 625 -13.09 20.38 22.70
C THR A 625 -14.26 21.22 23.20
N MET A 626 -15.39 20.61 23.58
CA MET A 626 -16.50 21.32 24.22
C MET A 626 -16.09 21.96 25.55
N LYS A 627 -15.32 21.23 26.38
CA LYS A 627 -14.78 21.77 27.64
C LYS A 627 -13.81 22.94 27.36
N ILE A 628 -12.90 22.81 26.40
CA ILE A 628 -12.00 23.88 25.98
C ILE A 628 -12.81 25.11 25.55
N GLY A 629 -13.81 24.94 24.69
CA GLY A 629 -14.68 26.05 24.25
C GLY A 629 -15.42 26.71 25.41
N SER A 630 -15.88 25.94 26.41
CA SER A 630 -16.47 26.51 27.63
C SER A 630 -15.46 27.29 28.45
N LEU A 631 -14.25 26.76 28.64
CA LEU A 631 -13.16 27.41 29.37
C LEU A 631 -12.68 28.68 28.67
N GLU A 632 -12.61 28.69 27.33
CA GLU A 632 -12.31 29.87 26.53
C GLU A 632 -13.39 30.95 26.68
N LYS A 633 -14.68 30.56 26.69
CA LYS A 633 -15.79 31.49 27.00
C LYS A 633 -15.67 32.05 28.41
N HIS A 634 -15.39 31.21 29.40
CA HIS A 634 -15.17 31.64 30.78
C HIS A 634 -13.96 32.59 30.88
N LEU A 635 -12.85 32.27 30.22
CA LEU A 635 -11.65 33.10 30.20
C LEU A 635 -11.90 34.45 29.51
N SER A 636 -12.64 34.47 28.40
CA SER A 636 -13.08 35.70 27.73
C SER A 636 -13.97 36.56 28.64
N SER A 637 -14.93 35.95 29.34
CA SER A 637 -15.81 36.67 30.28
C SER A 637 -15.03 37.26 31.45
N ARG A 638 -14.13 36.49 32.07
CA ARG A 638 -13.20 36.95 33.11
C ARG A 638 -12.29 38.07 32.61
N SER A 639 -11.79 37.96 31.38
CA SER A 639 -10.96 39.00 30.77
C SER A 639 -11.73 40.32 30.59
N LYS A 640 -12.98 40.26 30.13
CA LYS A 640 -13.88 41.43 30.06
C LYS A 640 -14.17 42.02 31.44
N GLU A 641 -14.42 41.17 32.43
CA GLU A 641 -14.65 41.59 33.81
C GLU A 641 -13.43 42.33 34.39
N ILE A 642 -12.22 41.79 34.20
CA ILE A 642 -10.97 42.43 34.60
C ILE A 642 -10.80 43.77 33.88
N ALA A 643 -11.11 43.85 32.59
CA ALA A 643 -11.05 45.11 31.85
C ALA A 643 -12.04 46.16 32.41
N MET A 644 -13.26 45.76 32.75
CA MET A 644 -14.23 46.63 33.42
C MET A 644 -13.75 47.08 34.81
N GLN A 645 -13.17 46.17 35.59
CA GLN A 645 -12.61 46.50 36.91
C GLN A 645 -11.42 47.47 36.78
N ASN A 646 -10.53 47.26 35.81
CA ASN A 646 -9.42 48.17 35.54
C ASN A 646 -9.90 49.56 35.07
N ALA A 647 -10.96 49.63 34.27
CA ALA A 647 -11.59 50.90 33.88
C ALA A 647 -12.18 51.62 35.10
N ARG A 648 -12.88 50.90 36.00
CA ARG A 648 -13.38 51.43 37.27
C ARG A 648 -12.26 51.91 38.18
N LEU A 649 -11.16 51.16 38.28
CA LEU A 649 -9.98 51.58 39.04
C LEU A 649 -9.38 52.86 38.47
N SER A 650 -9.24 52.97 37.15
CA SER A 650 -8.75 54.20 36.50
C SER A 650 -9.68 55.39 36.74
N GLU A 651 -11.00 55.18 36.74
CA GLU A 651 -11.97 56.22 37.10
C GLU A 651 -11.85 56.63 38.57
N LEU A 652 -11.71 55.68 39.50
CA LEU A 652 -11.46 55.95 40.91
C LEU A 652 -10.13 56.66 41.13
N GLU A 653 -9.06 56.29 40.42
CA GLU A 653 -7.77 56.99 40.43
C GLU A 653 -7.92 58.42 39.92
N ARG A 654 -8.73 58.64 38.87
CA ARG A 654 -9.04 59.97 38.33
C ARG A 654 -9.85 60.80 39.33
N VAL A 655 -10.82 60.19 40.01
CA VAL A 655 -11.63 60.84 41.06
C VAL A 655 -10.76 61.17 42.27
N LEU A 656 -9.87 60.27 42.70
CA LEU A 656 -8.90 60.51 43.76
C LEU A 656 -7.92 61.62 43.37
N ALA A 657 -7.41 61.63 42.13
CA ALA A 657 -6.58 62.72 41.64
C ALA A 657 -7.33 64.06 41.64
N LYS A 658 -8.61 64.05 41.23
CA LYS A 658 -9.49 65.23 41.23
C LYS A 658 -9.82 65.72 42.65
N ASN A 659 -10.10 64.81 43.59
CA ASN A 659 -10.30 65.13 45.00
C ASN A 659 -9.00 65.62 45.66
N ASN A 660 -7.84 65.05 45.32
CA ASN A 660 -6.55 65.51 45.81
C ASN A 660 -6.23 66.93 45.29
N THR A 661 -6.68 67.28 44.08
CA THR A 661 -6.63 68.68 43.59
C THR A 661 -7.66 69.62 44.24
N GLN A 662 -8.78 69.11 44.77
CA GLN A 662 -9.77 69.91 45.51
C GLN A 662 -9.41 70.11 46.99
N VAL A 663 -8.60 69.22 47.59
CA VAL A 663 -8.14 69.34 48.99
C VAL A 663 -7.05 70.43 49.15
N SER A 664 -6.51 70.99 48.05
CA SER A 664 -5.43 71.99 48.16
C SER A 664 -5.87 73.44 48.41
N LEU A 665 -7.16 73.79 48.48
CA LEU A 665 -7.57 75.19 48.73
C LEU A 665 -8.89 75.33 49.52
N ARG A 666 -8.85 75.10 50.85
CA ARG A 666 -9.48 75.98 51.88
C ARG A 666 -9.37 75.35 53.27
N PRO A 667 -8.79 76.04 54.27
CA PRO A 667 -8.82 75.58 55.65
C PRO A 667 -10.13 76.02 56.31
N LYS A 668 -10.91 75.08 56.84
CA LYS A 668 -11.89 75.36 57.90
C LYS A 668 -11.87 74.21 58.92
N THR A 669 -11.60 74.62 60.14
CA THR A 669 -11.69 73.92 61.43
C THR A 669 -13.10 73.42 61.71
N VAL A 670 -13.25 72.53 62.74
CA VAL A 670 -14.48 71.93 63.37
C VAL A 670 -14.58 70.42 63.02
N ASP A 671 -14.75 69.41 63.90
CA ASP A 671 -14.89 69.27 65.37
C ASP A 671 -14.54 67.83 65.83
N VAL A 672 -14.35 67.66 67.13
CA VAL A 672 -13.77 66.50 67.86
C VAL A 672 -14.76 65.35 68.12
N SER A 673 -15.40 64.77 67.09
CA SER A 673 -16.26 63.56 67.27
C SER A 673 -15.80 62.29 66.55
N SER A 674 -14.73 62.34 65.76
CA SER A 674 -14.26 61.19 64.97
C SER A 674 -13.20 60.32 65.64
N ALA A 675 -12.65 60.71 66.80
CA ALA A 675 -11.55 59.96 67.43
C ALA A 675 -12.01 58.64 68.09
N GLU A 676 -13.21 58.61 68.69
CA GLU A 676 -13.76 57.40 69.31
C GLU A 676 -14.29 56.41 68.25
N GLU A 677 -14.96 56.90 67.20
CA GLU A 677 -15.41 56.07 66.08
C GLU A 677 -14.22 55.49 65.30
N VAL A 678 -13.15 56.26 65.09
CA VAL A 678 -11.92 55.75 64.45
C VAL A 678 -11.20 54.71 65.31
N ASN A 679 -11.24 54.82 66.64
CA ASN A 679 -10.67 53.80 67.52
C ASN A 679 -11.53 52.54 67.59
N SER A 680 -12.86 52.67 67.56
CA SER A 680 -13.79 51.54 67.45
C SER A 680 -13.59 50.76 66.16
N LEU A 681 -13.52 51.45 65.03
CA LEU A 681 -13.28 50.83 63.71
C LEU A 681 -11.89 50.18 63.63
N LYS A 682 -10.87 50.76 64.27
CA LYS A 682 -9.53 50.12 64.37
C LYS A 682 -9.56 48.85 65.21
N GLN A 683 -10.35 48.82 66.27
CA GLN A 683 -10.52 47.64 67.11
C GLN A 683 -11.29 46.54 66.35
N GLU A 684 -12.31 46.91 65.59
CA GLU A 684 -13.08 45.98 64.75
C GLU A 684 -12.22 45.41 63.61
N ILE A 685 -11.41 46.23 62.93
CA ILE A 685 -10.45 45.76 61.93
C ILE A 685 -9.41 44.81 62.54
N ARG A 686 -8.98 45.06 63.79
CA ARG A 686 -8.06 44.15 64.50
C ARG A 686 -8.71 42.80 64.77
N VAL A 687 -9.94 42.79 65.27
CA VAL A 687 -10.69 41.54 65.55
C VAL A 687 -10.98 40.78 64.26
N LEU A 688 -11.29 41.47 63.15
CA LEU A 688 -11.48 40.83 61.84
C LEU A 688 -10.17 40.25 61.29
N THR A 689 -9.04 40.91 61.50
CA THR A 689 -7.71 40.39 61.12
C THR A 689 -7.36 39.14 61.94
N GLU A 690 -7.62 39.16 63.24
CA GLU A 690 -7.36 38.03 64.14
C GLU A 690 -8.29 36.84 63.82
N ALA A 691 -9.54 37.09 63.46
CA ALA A 691 -10.46 36.06 62.97
C ALA A 691 -10.01 35.47 61.61
N MET A 692 -9.44 36.30 60.73
CA MET A 692 -8.89 35.84 59.44
C MET A 692 -7.65 34.95 59.63
N GLU A 693 -6.77 35.27 60.60
CA GLU A 693 -5.61 34.44 60.95
C GLU A 693 -6.03 33.09 61.54
N VAL A 694 -7.08 33.04 62.38
CA VAL A 694 -7.62 31.77 62.91
C VAL A 694 -8.22 30.90 61.80
N LEU A 695 -8.96 31.48 60.85
CA LEU A 695 -9.51 30.75 59.71
C LEU A 695 -8.42 30.24 58.76
N GLN A 696 -7.34 31.01 58.56
CA GLN A 696 -6.17 30.56 57.81
C GLN A 696 -5.47 29.39 58.53
N SER A 697 -5.28 29.47 59.84
CA SER A 697 -4.73 28.37 60.64
C SER A 697 -5.56 27.08 60.53
N GLN A 698 -6.89 27.19 60.57
CA GLN A 698 -7.78 26.03 60.41
C GLN A 698 -7.73 25.45 58.99
N THR A 699 -7.61 26.30 57.98
CA THR A 699 -7.44 25.86 56.58
C THR A 699 -6.12 25.12 56.40
N ASP A 700 -5.04 25.61 57.02
CA ASP A 700 -3.73 24.95 56.99
C ASP A 700 -3.73 23.61 57.74
N GLU A 701 -4.47 23.50 58.86
CA GLU A 701 -4.69 22.22 59.56
C GLU A 701 -5.47 21.22 58.70
N TYR A 702 -6.55 21.64 58.03
CA TYR A 702 -7.29 20.79 57.10
C TYR A 702 -6.46 20.40 55.87
N GLU A 703 -5.62 21.30 55.34
CA GLU A 703 -4.67 20.96 54.28
C GLU A 703 -3.58 19.98 54.73
N ALA A 704 -3.09 20.10 55.96
CA ALA A 704 -2.13 19.17 56.55
C ALA A 704 -2.75 17.77 56.74
N GLU A 705 -4.01 17.70 57.14
CA GLU A 705 -4.77 16.45 57.29
C GLU A 705 -5.01 15.77 55.93
N ILE A 706 -5.32 16.54 54.88
CA ILE A 706 -5.42 16.06 53.49
C ILE A 706 -4.05 15.57 52.96
N ARG A 707 -2.95 16.24 53.34
CA ARG A 707 -1.59 15.78 52.98
C ARG A 707 -1.20 14.48 53.70
N MET A 708 -1.66 14.24 54.93
CA MET A 708 -1.40 12.98 55.65
C MET A 708 -2.22 11.80 55.13
N LEU A 709 -3.40 12.05 54.54
CA LEU A 709 -4.26 11.02 53.94
C LEU A 709 -3.86 10.64 52.50
N LYS A 710 -2.87 11.31 51.92
CA LYS A 710 -2.47 11.13 50.52
C LYS A 710 -0.95 10.92 50.38
N ASP A 711 -0.47 9.71 50.73
CA ASP A 711 0.51 8.97 49.92
C ASP A 711 0.87 7.59 50.51
N PRO A 712 1.17 6.58 49.65
CA PRO A 712 2.58 6.31 49.41
C PRO A 712 2.99 5.96 47.96
N LYS A 713 4.10 6.61 47.57
CA LYS A 713 5.28 6.14 46.78
C LYS A 713 5.46 6.59 45.31
N SER A 714 6.31 7.61 45.18
CA SER A 714 7.15 8.09 44.05
C SER A 714 8.36 7.15 43.77
N PRO A 715 9.22 7.31 42.72
CA PRO A 715 10.09 8.49 42.43
C PRO A 715 10.28 8.81 40.90
N MET A 716 11.03 9.81 40.39
CA MET A 716 11.35 11.23 40.69
C MET A 716 12.39 11.68 39.62
N GLY A 717 12.35 12.94 39.15
CA GLY A 717 13.45 13.63 38.40
C GLY A 717 12.98 14.82 37.56
N ARG A 718 13.05 16.09 38.02
CA ARG A 718 14.13 17.13 37.88
C ARG A 718 14.47 17.51 36.43
N LYS A 719 14.73 18.75 35.97
CA LYS A 719 14.89 20.17 36.41
C LYS A 719 15.00 20.99 35.07
N SER A 720 14.56 22.25 34.89
CA SER A 720 15.34 23.51 35.10
C SER A 720 14.92 24.58 34.06
N GLY A 721 14.95 25.88 34.41
CA GLY A 721 15.54 26.92 33.54
C GLY A 721 14.63 27.92 32.81
N THR A 722 14.77 29.20 33.17
CA THR A 722 14.09 30.44 32.73
C THR A 722 14.82 31.13 31.52
N PRO A 723 14.69 32.45 31.22
CA PRO A 723 13.56 33.26 30.68
C PRO A 723 13.95 34.21 29.49
N ARG A 724 13.00 34.95 28.88
CA ARG A 724 13.00 36.42 28.54
C ARG A 724 12.41 36.85 27.18
N LYS A 725 11.48 37.82 27.29
CA LYS A 725 11.28 39.10 26.55
C LYS A 725 11.42 39.17 25.02
N GLY A 726 10.36 39.71 24.41
CA GLY A 726 10.44 40.99 23.68
C GLY A 726 9.66 41.07 22.36
N GLY A 727 8.84 42.11 22.19
CA GLY A 727 8.43 42.63 20.87
C GLY A 727 6.92 42.78 20.67
N SER A 728 6.41 43.99 20.96
CA SER A 728 5.13 44.53 20.45
C SER A 728 5.49 45.62 19.43
N VAL A 729 4.71 45.75 18.34
CA VAL A 729 4.31 47.00 17.63
C VAL A 729 3.45 46.66 16.38
N PHE A 730 2.16 47.05 16.46
CA PHE A 730 1.30 47.80 15.51
C PHE A 730 0.57 47.19 14.27
N ASP A 731 -0.78 47.23 14.39
CA ASP A 731 -1.90 47.68 13.52
C ASP A 731 -2.14 47.34 12.02
N TYR A 732 -3.38 46.84 11.81
CA TYR A 732 -4.44 47.22 10.85
C TYR A 732 -4.13 47.53 9.36
N THR A 733 -4.59 46.67 8.43
CA THR A 733 -5.87 46.82 7.66
C THR A 733 -6.00 45.82 6.49
N ALA A 734 -7.23 45.28 6.36
CA ALA A 734 -7.99 44.99 5.14
C ALA A 734 -7.62 43.87 4.13
N THR A 735 -8.66 43.03 3.90
CA THR A 735 -9.17 42.46 2.63
C THR A 735 -8.72 41.08 2.10
N GLN A 736 -9.74 40.21 2.01
CA GLN A 736 -10.06 39.18 1.00
C GLN A 736 -9.72 37.68 1.23
N ARG A 737 -10.82 36.89 1.17
CA ARG A 737 -11.00 35.48 0.71
C ARG A 737 -10.39 34.36 1.57
N GLY A 738 -11.10 33.31 1.96
CA GLY A 738 -12.50 32.92 1.71
C GLY A 738 -12.82 31.56 2.36
N ARG A 739 -14.13 31.34 2.52
CA ARG A 739 -14.87 30.07 2.62
C ARG A 739 -14.48 29.07 3.71
N LYS A 740 -15.30 29.07 4.77
CA LYS A 740 -15.67 27.88 5.55
C LYS A 740 -17.05 27.45 5.09
N GLU A 741 -17.22 26.19 4.75
CA GLU A 741 -18.50 25.49 4.73
C GLU A 741 -18.26 24.12 5.36
N ASP A 742 -18.95 23.86 6.47
CA ASP A 742 -19.20 22.51 6.98
C ASP A 742 -20.35 21.91 6.15
N PRO A 743 -20.36 20.58 5.89
CA PRO A 743 -21.64 19.90 5.79
C PRO A 743 -21.63 18.51 6.47
N PHE A 744 -22.42 18.38 7.54
CA PHE A 744 -22.90 17.09 8.05
C PHE A 744 -24.41 16.99 7.79
N GLY A 745 -24.83 16.03 6.97
CA GLY A 745 -26.23 15.63 6.84
C GLY A 745 -26.65 15.27 5.42
N GLY A 746 -26.34 14.05 4.95
CA GLY A 746 -26.95 13.48 3.75
C GLY A 746 -26.03 12.70 2.80
N ALA A 747 -24.71 12.93 2.85
CA ALA A 747 -23.76 12.40 1.86
C ALA A 747 -23.18 11.00 2.16
N SER A 748 -23.55 10.36 3.27
CA SER A 748 -22.82 9.17 3.77
C SER A 748 -23.05 7.91 2.93
N LEU A 749 -24.28 7.62 2.47
CA LEU A 749 -24.57 6.38 1.74
C LEU A 749 -24.15 6.41 0.26
N SER A 750 -24.25 7.55 -0.41
CA SER A 750 -23.82 7.71 -1.81
C SER A 750 -22.30 7.80 -1.95
N SER A 751 -21.64 8.44 -0.98
CA SER A 751 -20.17 8.45 -0.87
C SER A 751 -19.63 7.04 -0.64
N ILE A 752 -20.20 6.29 0.32
CA ILE A 752 -19.78 4.90 0.59
C ILE A 752 -20.06 4.01 -0.62
N ALA A 753 -21.22 4.09 -1.26
CA ALA A 753 -21.52 3.29 -2.45
C ALA A 753 -20.66 3.66 -3.68
N ALA A 754 -20.28 4.94 -3.83
CA ALA A 754 -19.38 5.38 -4.90
C ALA A 754 -17.93 4.93 -4.64
N LEU A 755 -17.49 4.95 -3.38
CA LEU A 755 -16.17 4.47 -2.95
C LEU A 755 -16.10 2.93 -3.03
N GLU A 756 -17.17 2.25 -2.65
CA GLU A 756 -17.38 0.80 -2.77
C GLU A 756 -17.38 0.37 -4.25
N ALA A 757 -18.09 1.08 -5.12
CA ALA A 757 -18.09 0.83 -6.56
C ALA A 757 -16.73 1.14 -7.22
N ALA A 758 -16.00 2.16 -6.73
CA ALA A 758 -14.65 2.48 -7.20
C ALA A 758 -13.60 1.49 -6.71
N LEU A 759 -13.78 0.89 -5.53
CA LEU A 759 -12.93 -0.14 -4.97
C LEU A 759 -13.18 -1.51 -5.64
N PHE A 760 -14.44 -1.85 -5.92
CA PHE A 760 -14.80 -3.16 -6.50
C PHE A 760 -14.77 -3.20 -8.04
N ARG A 761 -14.85 -2.09 -8.77
CA ARG A 761 -14.69 -2.11 -10.25
C ARG A 761 -13.36 -2.70 -10.71
N PRO A 762 -12.20 -2.27 -10.18
CA PRO A 762 -10.91 -2.85 -10.56
C PRO A 762 -10.81 -4.33 -10.17
N ALA A 763 -11.38 -4.73 -9.03
CA ALA A 763 -11.43 -6.14 -8.61
C ALA A 763 -12.33 -6.98 -9.53
N LEU A 764 -13.46 -6.43 -10.00
CA LEU A 764 -14.35 -7.06 -10.97
C LEU A 764 -13.72 -7.14 -12.37
N GLU A 765 -12.95 -6.15 -12.78
CA GLU A 765 -12.18 -6.18 -14.03
C GLU A 765 -11.05 -7.21 -13.95
N HIS A 766 -10.32 -7.28 -12.83
CA HIS A 766 -9.28 -8.28 -12.60
C HIS A 766 -9.84 -9.70 -12.52
N THR A 767 -10.98 -9.92 -11.85
CA THR A 767 -11.66 -11.23 -11.83
C THR A 767 -12.22 -11.60 -13.20
N ARG A 768 -12.71 -10.63 -14.00
CA ARG A 768 -13.13 -10.84 -15.38
C ARG A 768 -11.95 -11.18 -16.29
N ALA A 769 -10.80 -10.54 -16.12
CA ALA A 769 -9.56 -10.86 -16.82
C ALA A 769 -9.06 -12.27 -16.44
N ASN A 770 -9.06 -12.62 -15.16
CA ASN A 770 -8.71 -13.96 -14.69
C ASN A 770 -9.70 -15.02 -15.19
N ALA A 771 -11.00 -14.75 -15.20
CA ALA A 771 -11.99 -15.64 -15.79
C ALA A 771 -11.76 -15.83 -17.30
N SER A 772 -11.38 -14.76 -18.02
CA SER A 772 -11.01 -14.86 -19.44
C SER A 772 -9.73 -15.68 -19.65
N ARG A 773 -8.76 -15.57 -18.74
CA ARG A 773 -7.51 -16.35 -18.74
C ARG A 773 -7.76 -17.83 -18.44
N TRP A 774 -8.61 -18.15 -17.46
CA TRP A 774 -9.02 -19.54 -17.16
C TRP A 774 -9.82 -20.15 -18.30
N LYS A 775 -10.71 -19.37 -18.94
CA LYS A 775 -11.40 -19.80 -20.17
C LYS A 775 -10.41 -20.05 -21.32
N ALA A 776 -9.43 -19.17 -21.52
CA ALA A 776 -8.40 -19.34 -22.53
C ALA A 776 -7.50 -20.55 -22.23
N GLN A 777 -7.19 -20.83 -20.97
CA GLN A 777 -6.39 -21.98 -20.55
C GLN A 777 -7.18 -23.30 -20.68
N SER A 778 -8.49 -23.28 -20.38
CA SER A 778 -9.39 -24.41 -20.62
C SER A 778 -9.54 -24.67 -22.12
N MET A 779 -9.71 -23.63 -22.94
CA MET A 779 -9.76 -23.74 -24.39
C MET A 779 -8.42 -24.18 -24.98
N ALA A 780 -7.29 -23.73 -24.42
CA ALA A 780 -5.95 -24.17 -24.82
C ALA A 780 -5.69 -25.63 -24.42
N LYS A 781 -6.18 -26.10 -23.26
CA LYS A 781 -6.16 -27.53 -22.90
C LYS A 781 -7.04 -28.34 -23.86
N ALA A 782 -8.25 -27.89 -24.15
CA ALA A 782 -9.12 -28.55 -25.14
C ALA A 782 -8.51 -28.58 -26.55
N MET A 783 -7.74 -27.56 -26.92
CA MET A 783 -6.97 -27.51 -28.19
C MET A 783 -5.71 -28.37 -28.15
N ALA A 784 -5.13 -28.62 -26.98
CA ALA A 784 -3.99 -29.51 -26.78
C ALA A 784 -4.40 -30.99 -26.68
N ASP A 785 -5.62 -31.26 -26.21
CA ASP A 785 -6.25 -32.59 -26.21
C ASP A 785 -6.68 -33.02 -27.62
N LEU A 786 -6.77 -32.08 -28.58
CA LEU A 786 -6.90 -32.42 -29.99
C LEU A 786 -5.57 -32.99 -30.50
N PRO A 787 -5.58 -34.16 -31.16
CA PRO A 787 -4.37 -34.71 -31.75
C PRO A 787 -3.76 -33.69 -32.72
N PRO A 788 -2.44 -33.44 -32.66
CA PRO A 788 -1.80 -32.46 -33.53
C PRO A 788 -2.11 -32.82 -34.98
N LEU A 789 -2.56 -31.82 -35.75
CA LEU A 789 -2.77 -31.98 -37.18
C LEU A 789 -1.44 -32.38 -37.80
N ASN A 790 -1.34 -33.66 -38.14
CA ASN A 790 -0.18 -34.21 -38.82
C ASN A 790 -0.22 -33.65 -40.24
N ILE A 791 0.44 -32.51 -40.45
CA ILE A 791 0.80 -32.06 -41.77
C ILE A 791 1.77 -33.13 -42.24
N VAL A 792 1.29 -34.03 -43.11
CA VAL A 792 2.14 -34.96 -43.84
C VAL A 792 3.23 -34.11 -44.45
N GLY A 793 4.45 -34.27 -43.95
CA GLY A 793 5.62 -33.71 -44.61
C GLY A 793 5.60 -34.28 -46.01
N PHE A 794 5.26 -33.45 -47.00
CA PHE A 794 5.63 -33.74 -48.36
C PHE A 794 7.16 -33.80 -48.36
N GLY A 795 7.68 -35.01 -48.25
CA GLY A 795 9.07 -35.31 -48.49
C GLY A 795 9.39 -34.78 -49.87
N SER A 796 10.34 -33.86 -49.93
CA SER A 796 11.13 -33.66 -51.12
C SER A 796 11.94 -34.94 -51.35
N ASP A 797 11.32 -35.93 -51.98
CA ASP A 797 12.03 -37.07 -52.55
C ASP A 797 12.21 -36.81 -54.04
N GLU A 798 13.37 -36.26 -54.36
CA GLU A 798 14.19 -36.81 -55.44
C GLU A 798 15.66 -36.62 -55.02
N SER A 799 16.36 -37.75 -54.91
CA SER A 799 17.80 -37.92 -54.62
C SER A 799 18.27 -37.86 -53.15
N LYS A 800 18.30 -39.04 -52.51
CA LYS A 800 19.57 -39.62 -52.01
C LYS A 800 19.46 -41.13 -51.83
N VAL A 801 19.93 -41.81 -52.86
CA VAL A 801 20.51 -43.15 -52.77
C VAL A 801 21.79 -43.05 -51.94
N GLY A 802 21.91 -43.91 -50.94
CA GLY A 802 23.19 -44.34 -50.34
C GLY A 802 23.58 -43.66 -49.02
N ASP A 803 23.24 -44.30 -47.90
CA ASP A 803 24.16 -44.41 -46.76
C ASP A 803 23.94 -45.77 -46.03
N PRO A 804 24.99 -46.48 -45.58
CA PRO A 804 24.94 -47.92 -45.31
C PRO A 804 24.76 -48.34 -43.82
N ASP A 805 24.28 -47.47 -42.93
CA ASP A 805 24.25 -47.75 -41.47
C ASP A 805 22.87 -48.08 -40.87
N ASP A 806 21.82 -48.28 -41.68
CA ASP A 806 20.47 -48.62 -41.19
C ASP A 806 20.23 -50.14 -41.01
N ALA A 807 21.31 -50.90 -40.80
CA ALA A 807 21.30 -52.37 -40.70
C ALA A 807 20.88 -52.93 -39.33
N SER A 808 20.32 -52.11 -38.43
CA SER A 808 19.99 -52.54 -37.05
C SER A 808 18.52 -52.44 -36.67
N ASN A 809 17.62 -52.13 -37.61
CA ASN A 809 16.19 -52.10 -37.35
C ASN A 809 15.51 -53.30 -38.04
N PRO A 810 15.01 -54.32 -37.31
CA PRO A 810 14.43 -55.54 -37.91
C PRO A 810 12.99 -55.37 -38.43
N VAL A 811 12.40 -54.17 -38.26
CA VAL A 811 10.99 -53.88 -38.59
C VAL A 811 10.67 -53.88 -40.09
N PRO A 812 11.49 -53.34 -41.01
CA PRO A 812 11.19 -53.34 -42.44
C PRO A 812 11.38 -54.72 -43.08
N GLU A 813 12.31 -55.54 -42.60
CA GLU A 813 12.46 -56.95 -43.05
C GLU A 813 11.29 -57.81 -42.59
N LEU A 814 10.77 -57.58 -41.38
CA LEU A 814 9.56 -58.26 -40.91
C LEU A 814 8.32 -57.78 -41.69
N ALA A 815 8.27 -56.51 -42.09
CA ALA A 815 7.20 -55.94 -42.91
C ALA A 815 7.23 -56.47 -44.35
N THR A 816 8.41 -56.64 -44.96
CA THR A 816 8.52 -57.25 -46.30
C THR A 816 8.24 -58.74 -46.27
N ALA A 817 8.69 -59.46 -45.24
CA ALA A 817 8.39 -60.89 -45.05
C ALA A 817 6.89 -61.13 -44.79
N THR A 818 6.24 -60.30 -43.98
CA THR A 818 4.78 -60.41 -43.75
C THR A 818 3.97 -60.01 -44.96
N LYS A 819 4.43 -59.04 -45.77
CA LYS A 819 3.81 -58.68 -47.05
C LYS A 819 4.00 -59.75 -48.12
N GLN A 820 5.16 -60.42 -48.16
CA GLN A 820 5.39 -61.58 -49.01
C GLN A 820 4.54 -62.79 -48.58
N LEU A 821 4.39 -63.04 -47.27
CA LEU A 821 3.47 -64.05 -46.75
C LEU A 821 2.01 -63.71 -47.03
N TRP A 822 1.63 -62.44 -46.99
CA TRP A 822 0.29 -62.00 -47.39
C TRP A 822 0.06 -62.20 -48.89
N MET A 823 1.01 -61.78 -49.74
CA MET A 823 0.96 -62.01 -51.19
C MET A 823 0.89 -63.49 -51.56
N ALA A 824 1.66 -64.34 -50.87
CA ALA A 824 1.63 -65.78 -51.03
C ALA A 824 0.30 -66.40 -50.52
N ARG A 825 -0.28 -65.86 -49.45
CA ARG A 825 -1.57 -66.29 -48.89
C ARG A 825 -2.76 -65.84 -49.74
N THR A 826 -2.64 -64.72 -50.46
CA THR A 826 -3.67 -64.23 -51.39
C THR A 826 -3.57 -64.82 -52.79
N ASN A 827 -2.42 -65.38 -53.17
CA ASN A 827 -2.26 -66.15 -54.41
C ASN A 827 -2.85 -67.57 -54.26
N ILE A 828 -4.18 -67.67 -54.31
CA ILE A 828 -4.86 -68.93 -54.55
C ILE A 828 -4.79 -69.20 -56.06
N SER A 829 -3.81 -70.00 -56.48
CA SER A 829 -3.80 -70.54 -57.84
C SER A 829 -4.61 -71.85 -57.88
N VAL A 830 -5.60 -71.92 -58.77
CA VAL A 830 -6.34 -73.15 -59.04
C VAL A 830 -5.45 -74.07 -59.86
N ILE A 831 -4.99 -75.17 -59.26
CA ILE A 831 -4.15 -76.16 -59.93
C ILE A 831 -5.02 -76.91 -60.95
N ASN A 832 -4.77 -76.69 -62.24
CA ASN A 832 -5.56 -77.28 -63.32
C ASN A 832 -5.08 -78.72 -63.60
N LEU A 833 -5.76 -79.71 -63.02
CA LEU A 833 -5.46 -81.15 -63.15
C LEU A 833 -6.07 -81.76 -64.44
N SER A 834 -5.94 -81.06 -65.57
CA SER A 834 -6.60 -81.46 -66.83
C SER A 834 -5.85 -82.52 -67.65
N ASP A 835 -4.64 -82.90 -67.23
CA ASP A 835 -3.79 -83.83 -67.97
C ASP A 835 -4.06 -85.28 -67.53
N THR A 836 -4.83 -86.03 -68.31
CA THR A 836 -5.25 -87.42 -68.00
C THR A 836 -4.14 -88.46 -68.16
N SER A 837 -2.94 -88.04 -68.58
CA SER A 837 -1.83 -88.96 -68.87
C SER A 837 -1.00 -89.38 -67.64
N LYS A 838 -1.18 -88.73 -66.48
CA LYS A 838 -0.45 -89.03 -65.24
C LYS A 838 -1.38 -89.03 -64.02
N PRO A 839 -1.10 -89.84 -62.99
CA PRO A 839 -1.92 -89.87 -61.78
C PRO A 839 -1.85 -88.52 -61.03
N ALA A 840 -3.00 -88.02 -60.59
CA ALA A 840 -3.17 -86.68 -60.00
C ALA A 840 -2.23 -86.37 -58.81
N ARG A 841 -1.78 -87.40 -58.09
CA ARG A 841 -0.86 -87.26 -56.95
C ARG A 841 0.54 -86.84 -57.37
N GLU A 842 0.99 -87.26 -58.55
CA GLU A 842 2.32 -86.98 -59.09
C GLU A 842 2.39 -85.57 -59.70
N GLN A 843 1.27 -85.12 -60.28
CA GLN A 843 1.11 -83.75 -60.80
C GLN A 843 1.10 -82.71 -59.66
N LEU A 844 0.42 -83.01 -58.56
CA LEU A 844 0.46 -82.17 -57.35
C LEU A 844 1.89 -82.05 -56.79
N HIS A 845 2.64 -83.15 -56.77
CA HIS A 845 4.01 -83.17 -56.25
C HIS A 845 4.98 -82.34 -57.09
N GLN A 846 4.81 -82.29 -58.42
CA GLN A 846 5.63 -81.43 -59.28
C GLN A 846 5.29 -79.93 -59.14
N SER A 847 4.03 -79.59 -58.89
CA SER A 847 3.61 -78.18 -58.73
C SER A 847 4.02 -77.54 -57.40
N LEU A 848 4.43 -78.34 -56.41
CA LEU A 848 4.78 -77.88 -55.06
C LEU A 848 6.29 -77.71 -54.80
N LEU A 849 7.15 -78.00 -55.79
CA LEU A 849 8.60 -77.79 -55.67
C LEU A 849 8.98 -76.39 -56.22
N PRO A 850 9.74 -75.58 -55.47
CA PRO A 850 10.13 -74.24 -55.93
C PRO A 850 11.16 -74.34 -57.07
N PRO A 851 11.17 -73.40 -58.03
CA PRO A 851 12.19 -73.38 -59.06
C PRO A 851 13.54 -73.04 -58.43
N LEU A 852 14.55 -73.88 -58.64
CA LEU A 852 15.94 -73.56 -58.34
C LEU A 852 16.42 -72.51 -59.36
N ALA A 853 16.53 -71.27 -58.90
CA ALA A 853 17.34 -70.22 -59.51
C ALA A 853 17.92 -69.34 -58.40
#